data_AF-A0A840LIR4-F1
#
_entry.id   AF-A0A840LIR4-F1
#
_cell.length_a   1.000
_cell.length_b   1.000
_cell.length_c   1.000
_cell.angle_alpha   90.00
_cell.angle_beta   90.00
_cell.angle_gamma   90.00
#
_symmetry.space_group_name_H-M   'P 1'
#
loop_
_entity.id
_entity.type
_entity.pdbx_description
1 polymer ?
#
loop_
_entity_poly.entity_id
_entity_poly.type
_entity_poly.pdbx_seq_one_letter_code
_entity_poly.pdbx_strand_id
1 'polypeptide(L)'
;MNAHTAARPSPLQRAIQIALVGSAALLAQPSAQALEAVWLGGTGNWENDLAWSTLAAPNDSLIDVLVGNSGPNTPSLLTLASTRSIGRLTINSGDKLSIASGAALYLYGGVINNSGRLDLAGGSSGYATLYLGADTTFSGSGQTILSSSNSGYSGYLRNNGHTLTIAADHTVRGNGYLGDGSGGIVNKGLVMAEGSSPLYIQMGSSSGQTFDNSHGVVQIADGAALNLSGTLSGGSIRSQGLAKLGGGSFEATVLTGNFSSSGSTNIKNLTIANSFTVAGGTSLYTSGTITNQGSLNLTGGNSGYSYVYLGADTTLSGSGQTILSSSNSGYSGYLSNNGHTLTIASDHTVRGNGYLGDGSGGIVNKGLVMAEGSSPLYIQMGSSSGQTFDNSHGVVQIADGAALNLSGTLSGGSIRSQGLAKLGGGSFEAAVLTGNFSSSGYTNIKNLTIANSFTVAGGTSLYTSGTITNQGSLNLTGGNSGYSYVYLGADTTLSGSGQTILSSSNSGYSGYLSNNGHTLTIAADHTVRGNSYLGDGSGGIVNKGLVMAEGSSPLYIQMGSGSGQTFDNSHGVVQIADGAALNLSGILSGGRLEGTGSANLHGGSYQDLSLAGSLQVKSGNSATVSGAINNVGTLNLSGGNSGYSYVYLGADTTLSGSGQTILSSSNSGYSGYLSNNGHTLTIAADHTVRGAGYLGDGSGGIVNKGLVMAEGSSPLYIQVGSSSGRTFDNSHGVVQIADGAALNLSGTLSDGSIQGLGLAKLGGGSLEAAVLTGNFSSSGSINIKNLTIANSFTVASGTSLYTSGTITNQGSLNLTGGNSGYSYVYLGADTTLSGSGQTILSSSSSGYSGYIRNNGHMLTIAADHAVRGVGYLGDGSGTIVNQGLISADAGTLYVQGTQFDNSQGRLHIGSDAQMTVYSPLTLADPSLLAFDIAALSKPASPLQGLQAGSVHGRLNLSGNAVYDGQVKLDFSDYQAQLGDHFTLINTSGSFSGGFDSAWGVGNGLNYGLTIQYGAHDVSFTVSSISAVPEPSSWALLLAGLGLLAYVGRRRLPTRA
;
A
#
# COMPACT_ATOMS: atom_id res chain seq x y z
N MET A 1 6.13 20.46 49.74
CA MET A 1 5.38 20.67 51.00
C MET A 1 5.68 19.50 51.94
N ASN A 2 5.60 19.72 53.25
CA ASN A 2 6.30 18.91 54.27
C ASN A 2 5.37 18.00 55.11
N ALA A 3 6.03 17.11 55.88
CA ALA A 3 5.53 16.31 57.02
C ALA A 3 4.64 15.09 56.65
N HIS A 4 4.59 13.96 57.36
CA HIS A 4 5.13 13.51 58.67
C HIS A 4 5.70 12.06 58.51
N THR A 5 6.52 11.43 59.37
CA THR A 5 7.12 11.81 60.68
C THR A 5 8.53 11.19 60.87
N ALA A 6 9.15 11.45 62.02
CA ALA A 6 10.48 11.02 62.46
C ALA A 6 10.50 9.78 63.40
N ALA A 7 11.60 9.04 63.40
CA ALA A 7 12.04 8.17 64.50
C ALA A 7 13.52 8.44 64.82
N ARG A 8 13.87 8.57 66.11
CA ARG A 8 15.22 8.93 66.60
C ARG A 8 16.06 7.70 66.97
N PRO A 9 17.40 7.83 66.87
CA PRO A 9 18.29 7.33 67.92
C PRO A 9 18.87 8.45 68.82
N SER A 10 19.56 8.06 69.88
CA SER A 10 19.85 8.83 71.09
C SER A 10 21.18 9.63 71.08
N PRO A 11 21.35 10.62 71.98
CA PRO A 11 22.54 11.46 72.02
C PRO A 11 23.64 10.87 72.92
N LEU A 12 24.73 10.43 72.30
CA LEU A 12 26.05 10.27 72.94
C LEU A 12 27.11 10.61 71.88
N GLN A 13 28.20 11.28 72.30
CA GLN A 13 29.33 11.75 71.47
C GLN A 13 29.24 13.13 70.78
N ARG A 14 28.79 14.17 71.52
CA ARG A 14 29.39 15.53 71.41
C ARG A 14 29.50 16.22 72.77
N ALA A 15 30.48 15.78 73.57
CA ALA A 15 31.09 16.53 74.66
C ALA A 15 32.46 15.93 75.00
N ILE A 16 33.34 16.74 75.58
CA ILE A 16 34.72 16.43 76.03
C ILE A 16 35.80 16.61 74.95
N GLN A 17 36.10 17.89 74.71
CA GLN A 17 37.47 18.35 74.56
C GLN A 17 37.77 19.24 75.79
N ILE A 18 39.02 19.25 76.26
CA ILE A 18 39.52 20.05 77.41
C ILE A 18 39.02 19.60 78.80
N ALA A 19 39.80 18.71 79.46
CA ALA A 19 40.39 18.94 80.79
C ALA A 19 40.98 17.64 81.39
N LEU A 20 42.29 17.41 81.25
CA LEU A 20 43.12 16.94 82.37
C LEU A 20 44.62 17.14 82.09
N VAL A 21 45.18 18.19 82.66
CA VAL A 21 46.60 18.24 83.02
C VAL A 21 46.69 17.72 84.46
N GLY A 22 47.52 16.71 84.73
CA GLY A 22 47.82 16.31 86.11
C GLY A 22 48.09 14.83 86.35
N SER A 23 49.35 14.53 86.67
CA SER A 23 49.74 13.53 87.68
C SER A 23 49.46 12.04 87.42
N ALA A 24 50.36 11.40 86.66
CA ALA A 24 50.74 10.00 86.89
C ALA A 24 52.26 9.84 86.68
N ALA A 25 53.05 10.47 87.56
CA ALA A 25 54.49 10.20 87.66
C ALA A 25 54.74 8.91 88.44
N LEU A 26 55.95 8.34 88.30
CA LEU A 26 56.47 7.15 88.99
C LEU A 26 55.83 5.79 88.58
N LEU A 27 56.32 5.24 87.45
CA LEU A 27 57.14 4.02 87.45
C LEU A 27 57.79 3.81 86.07
N ALA A 28 58.45 4.85 85.55
CA ALA A 28 59.26 4.71 84.34
C ALA A 28 60.60 4.05 84.70
N GLN A 29 60.73 2.75 84.43
CA GLN A 29 62.06 2.17 84.20
C GLN A 29 62.68 2.87 82.98
N PRO A 30 63.99 3.16 82.97
CA PRO A 30 64.61 3.71 81.78
C PRO A 30 64.48 2.68 80.65
N SER A 31 63.82 3.07 79.56
CA SER A 31 63.94 2.36 78.29
C SER A 31 65.42 2.30 77.93
N ALA A 32 66.00 1.10 77.87
CA ALA A 32 67.37 0.93 77.43
C ALA A 32 67.52 1.62 76.06
N GLN A 33 68.45 2.57 75.95
CA GLN A 33 68.77 3.13 74.64
C GLN A 33 69.37 2.01 73.78
N ALA A 34 68.82 1.84 72.57
CA ALA A 34 69.43 1.00 71.55
C ALA A 34 70.88 1.45 71.31
N LEU A 35 71.79 0.51 71.13
CA LEU A 35 73.20 0.82 70.88
C LEU A 35 73.33 1.30 69.43
N GLU A 36 73.87 2.49 69.20
CA GLU A 36 74.07 3.01 67.83
C GLU A 36 75.48 2.68 67.32
N ALA A 37 75.55 2.00 66.18
CA ALA A 37 76.77 1.68 65.46
C ALA A 37 76.90 2.55 64.21
N VAL A 38 77.99 3.30 64.13
CA VAL A 38 78.23 4.32 63.11
C VAL A 38 79.35 3.87 62.18
N TRP A 39 79.10 3.90 60.87
CA TRP A 39 80.13 3.66 59.86
C TRP A 39 81.12 4.83 59.86
N LEU A 40 82.41 4.55 60.07
CA LEU A 40 83.44 5.57 60.27
C LEU A 40 83.81 6.33 58.98
N GLY A 41 83.45 5.81 57.80
CA GLY A 41 83.48 6.57 56.55
C GLY A 41 84.08 5.84 55.34
N GLY A 42 83.82 6.40 54.15
CA GLY A 42 84.41 5.93 52.88
C GLY A 42 83.80 4.64 52.33
N THR A 43 84.44 4.08 51.30
CA THR A 43 84.02 2.83 50.64
C THR A 43 84.51 1.61 51.42
N GLY A 44 83.63 0.64 51.69
CA GLY A 44 84.02 -0.59 52.37
C GLY A 44 82.92 -1.64 52.52
N ASN A 45 83.27 -2.73 53.20
CA ASN A 45 82.36 -3.84 53.49
C ASN A 45 81.86 -3.76 54.94
N TRP A 46 80.59 -4.07 55.15
CA TRP A 46 79.92 -4.12 56.46
C TRP A 46 80.63 -5.07 57.42
N GLU A 47 81.19 -6.16 56.91
CA GLU A 47 81.90 -7.18 57.66
C GLU A 47 83.29 -6.74 58.18
N ASN A 48 83.74 -5.51 57.92
CA ASN A 48 84.96 -4.96 58.50
C ASN A 48 84.70 -4.38 59.90
N ASP A 49 84.90 -5.18 60.95
CA ASP A 49 84.71 -4.79 62.36
C ASP A 49 85.40 -3.46 62.73
N LEU A 50 86.60 -3.20 62.17
CA LEU A 50 87.41 -2.01 62.46
C LEU A 50 86.88 -0.71 61.83
N ALA A 51 85.89 -0.79 60.94
CA ALA A 51 85.29 0.37 60.27
C ALA A 51 84.00 0.87 60.96
N TRP A 52 83.64 0.30 62.11
CA TRP A 52 82.48 0.68 62.92
C TRP A 52 82.88 1.33 64.25
N SER A 53 82.10 2.29 64.73
CA SER A 53 82.29 2.93 66.04
C SER A 53 82.27 1.96 67.23
N THR A 54 81.60 0.81 67.07
CA THR A 54 81.50 -0.29 68.02
C THR A 54 82.70 -1.24 68.02
N LEU A 55 83.64 -1.09 67.07
CA LEU A 55 84.74 -2.03 66.79
C LEU A 55 84.28 -3.48 66.51
N ALA A 56 83.02 -3.63 66.08
CA ALA A 56 82.39 -4.89 65.71
C ALA A 56 81.26 -4.62 64.71
N ALA A 57 81.17 -5.42 63.64
CA ALA A 57 80.16 -5.29 62.60
C ALA A 57 78.74 -5.55 63.16
N PRO A 58 77.78 -4.63 62.98
CA PRO A 58 76.43 -4.75 63.53
C PRO A 58 75.72 -6.04 63.07
N ASN A 59 75.21 -6.81 64.03
CA ASN A 59 74.51 -8.07 63.81
C ASN A 59 73.53 -8.46 64.95
N ASP A 60 72.84 -7.48 65.53
CA ASP A 60 71.89 -7.69 66.63
C ASP A 60 70.65 -6.80 66.41
N SER A 61 69.45 -7.33 66.67
CA SER A 61 68.18 -6.61 66.48
C SER A 61 68.00 -5.39 67.40
N LEU A 62 68.86 -5.23 68.41
CA LEU A 62 68.91 -4.08 69.31
C LEU A 62 69.94 -3.00 68.91
N ILE A 63 70.69 -3.19 67.81
CA ILE A 63 71.69 -2.23 67.34
C ILE A 63 71.13 -1.39 66.19
N ASP A 64 71.05 -0.08 66.40
CA ASP A 64 70.75 0.89 65.36
C ASP A 64 71.99 1.18 64.51
N VAL A 65 71.83 1.36 63.20
CA VAL A 65 72.95 1.62 62.28
C VAL A 65 72.85 2.99 61.62
N LEU A 66 73.96 3.74 61.65
CA LEU A 66 74.13 5.01 60.93
C LEU A 66 75.22 4.89 59.86
N VAL A 67 74.86 5.11 58.60
CA VAL A 67 75.78 5.23 57.46
C VAL A 67 75.90 6.71 57.08
N GLY A 68 77.06 7.33 57.37
CA GLY A 68 77.36 8.69 56.90
C GLY A 68 78.03 9.63 57.91
N ASN A 69 79.12 9.21 58.55
CA ASN A 69 79.90 10.03 59.49
C ASN A 69 81.19 10.62 58.88
N SER A 70 81.36 10.50 57.56
CA SER A 70 82.58 10.85 56.81
C SER A 70 82.76 12.35 56.51
N GLY A 71 81.95 13.23 57.11
CA GLY A 71 81.96 14.68 56.84
C GLY A 71 81.25 15.07 55.53
N PRO A 72 80.87 16.35 55.37
CA PRO A 72 79.80 16.78 54.45
C PRO A 72 80.08 16.67 52.94
N ASN A 73 81.25 16.20 52.51
CA ASN A 73 81.64 16.09 51.09
C ASN A 73 82.23 14.72 50.69
N THR A 74 82.22 13.74 51.58
CA THR A 74 82.89 12.44 51.38
C THR A 74 81.89 11.30 51.57
N PRO A 75 81.38 10.68 50.49
CA PRO A 75 80.34 9.66 50.61
C PRO A 75 80.87 8.34 51.19
N SER A 76 80.13 7.80 52.14
CA SER A 76 80.24 6.42 52.63
C SER A 76 79.58 5.48 51.64
N LEU A 77 80.34 4.55 51.06
CA LEU A 77 79.86 3.58 50.08
C LEU A 77 79.98 2.17 50.67
N LEU A 78 78.99 1.80 51.48
CA LEU A 78 78.97 0.56 52.25
C LEU A 78 78.35 -0.60 51.45
N THR A 79 78.97 -1.78 51.52
CA THR A 79 78.45 -3.01 50.93
C THR A 79 78.27 -4.09 52.01
N LEU A 80 77.08 -4.68 52.08
CA LEU A 80 76.78 -5.85 52.92
C LEU A 80 76.87 -7.12 52.07
N ALA A 81 77.77 -8.04 52.42
CA ALA A 81 78.06 -9.25 51.65
C ALA A 81 77.52 -10.54 52.28
N SER A 82 76.94 -10.48 53.49
CA SER A 82 76.44 -11.63 54.24
C SER A 82 75.14 -11.32 54.99
N THR A 83 74.52 -12.34 55.60
CA THR A 83 73.28 -12.14 56.39
C THR A 83 73.56 -11.39 57.69
N ARG A 84 72.79 -10.33 57.98
CA ARG A 84 72.88 -9.53 59.20
C ARG A 84 71.51 -9.13 59.76
N SER A 85 71.45 -8.85 61.06
CA SER A 85 70.28 -8.32 61.77
C SER A 85 70.60 -6.97 62.43
N ILE A 86 69.64 -6.04 62.42
CA ILE A 86 69.75 -4.69 63.02
C ILE A 86 68.40 -4.22 63.60
N GLY A 87 68.45 -3.19 64.44
CA GLY A 87 67.32 -2.38 64.89
C GLY A 87 66.83 -1.46 63.78
N ARG A 88 67.17 -0.17 63.84
CA ARG A 88 66.86 0.84 62.80
C ARG A 88 68.05 1.08 61.86
N LEU A 89 67.79 1.69 60.72
CA LEU A 89 68.81 2.10 59.74
C LEU A 89 68.68 3.59 59.41
N THR A 90 69.77 4.33 59.47
CA THR A 90 69.88 5.71 58.96
C THR A 90 70.96 5.77 57.88
N ILE A 91 70.67 6.41 56.75
CA ILE A 91 71.63 6.70 55.68
C ILE A 91 71.54 8.20 55.39
N ASN A 92 72.64 8.91 55.59
CA ASN A 92 72.71 10.36 55.36
C ASN A 92 72.75 10.71 53.87
N SER A 93 72.55 11.99 53.54
CA SER A 93 72.53 12.46 52.16
C SER A 93 73.90 12.32 51.49
N GLY A 94 73.92 11.73 50.30
CA GLY A 94 75.14 11.39 49.55
C GLY A 94 75.72 10.00 49.88
N ASP A 95 75.33 9.39 50.99
CA ASP A 95 75.82 8.07 51.42
C ASP A 95 75.03 6.91 50.79
N LYS A 96 75.64 5.72 50.80
CA LYS A 96 75.08 4.50 50.19
C LYS A 96 75.27 3.26 51.05
N LEU A 97 74.22 2.45 51.16
CA LEU A 97 74.29 1.03 51.51
C LEU A 97 73.91 0.16 50.30
N SER A 98 74.67 -0.90 50.03
CA SER A 98 74.36 -1.90 49.00
C SER A 98 74.28 -3.29 49.63
N ILE A 99 73.13 -3.95 49.53
CA ILE A 99 72.99 -5.38 49.85
C ILE A 99 73.41 -6.17 48.61
N ALA A 100 74.46 -6.98 48.74
CA ALA A 100 74.99 -7.78 47.63
C ALA A 100 74.10 -8.98 47.29
N SER A 101 74.28 -9.52 46.09
CA SER A 101 73.63 -10.76 45.64
C SER A 101 73.97 -11.92 46.57
N GLY A 102 72.95 -12.57 47.12
CA GLY A 102 73.08 -13.65 48.11
C GLY A 102 73.08 -13.18 49.57
N ALA A 103 73.14 -11.87 49.83
CA ALA A 103 73.11 -11.30 51.19
C ALA A 103 71.68 -10.92 51.63
N ALA A 104 71.49 -10.81 52.95
CA ALA A 104 70.21 -10.45 53.55
C ALA A 104 70.37 -9.53 54.77
N LEU A 105 69.51 -8.53 54.92
CA LEU A 105 69.42 -7.68 56.11
C LEU A 105 68.06 -7.87 56.77
N TYR A 106 68.02 -8.16 58.07
CA TYR A 106 66.80 -8.19 58.89
C TYR A 106 66.72 -6.92 59.73
N LEU A 107 65.62 -6.17 59.60
CA LEU A 107 65.38 -4.89 60.28
C LEU A 107 64.22 -5.02 61.28
N TYR A 108 64.48 -4.87 62.57
CA TYR A 108 63.47 -5.06 63.64
C TYR A 108 62.96 -3.76 64.26
N GLY A 109 63.63 -2.62 64.04
CA GLY A 109 63.33 -1.34 64.69
C GLY A 109 62.24 -0.48 64.04
N GLY A 110 61.57 -0.96 62.98
CA GLY A 110 60.40 -0.30 62.37
C GLY A 110 60.65 1.04 61.67
N VAL A 111 61.91 1.48 61.51
CA VAL A 111 62.24 2.73 60.81
C VAL A 111 63.51 2.57 59.98
N ILE A 112 63.44 3.01 58.72
CA ILE A 112 64.60 3.35 57.90
C ILE A 112 64.53 4.85 57.60
N ASN A 113 65.52 5.64 58.03
CA ASN A 113 65.68 7.04 57.67
C ASN A 113 66.76 7.18 56.60
N ASN A 114 66.38 7.04 55.34
CA ASN A 114 67.28 7.05 54.19
C ASN A 114 67.14 8.36 53.42
N SER A 115 68.10 9.27 53.60
CA SER A 115 68.28 10.47 52.78
C SER A 115 69.35 10.29 51.67
N GLY A 116 70.02 9.13 51.64
CA GLY A 116 71.00 8.72 50.64
C GLY A 116 70.45 7.66 49.70
N ARG A 117 71.17 6.53 49.57
CA ARG A 117 70.81 5.43 48.64
C ARG A 117 70.92 4.04 49.28
N LEU A 118 69.88 3.23 49.14
CA LEU A 118 69.82 1.82 49.56
C LEU A 118 69.64 0.92 48.33
N ASP A 119 70.67 0.20 47.92
CA ASP A 119 70.61 -0.72 46.77
C ASP A 119 70.39 -2.16 47.23
N LEU A 120 69.40 -2.84 46.64
CA LEU A 120 69.24 -4.29 46.69
C LEU A 120 69.54 -4.82 45.27
N ALA A 121 70.74 -5.36 45.07
CA ALA A 121 71.20 -5.80 43.75
C ALA A 121 71.22 -7.33 43.64
N GLY A 122 70.18 -7.91 43.01
CA GLY A 122 70.20 -9.31 42.61
C GLY A 122 71.33 -9.59 41.60
N GLY A 123 71.82 -10.82 41.56
CA GLY A 123 72.96 -11.20 40.73
C GLY A 123 73.13 -12.71 40.64
N SER A 124 74.26 -13.17 40.13
CA SER A 124 74.54 -14.61 39.93
C SER A 124 74.58 -15.43 41.22
N SER A 125 74.74 -14.79 42.38
CA SER A 125 74.88 -15.44 43.69
C SER A 125 73.55 -15.53 44.47
N GLY A 126 72.43 -15.06 43.91
CA GLY A 126 71.11 -15.08 44.55
C GLY A 126 70.45 -13.70 44.68
N TYR A 127 69.30 -13.67 45.35
CA TYR A 127 68.58 -12.45 45.70
C TYR A 127 69.40 -11.57 46.66
N ALA A 128 69.24 -10.26 46.56
CA ALA A 128 69.68 -9.31 47.59
C ALA A 128 68.44 -8.90 48.40
N THR A 129 68.39 -9.25 49.69
CA THR A 129 67.11 -9.26 50.43
C THR A 129 67.11 -8.31 51.63
N LEU A 130 66.04 -7.54 51.79
CA LEU A 130 65.72 -6.83 53.04
C LEU A 130 64.46 -7.46 53.64
N TYR A 131 64.57 -7.99 54.85
CA TYR A 131 63.49 -8.57 55.63
C TYR A 131 63.04 -7.58 56.71
N LEU A 132 61.75 -7.28 56.76
CA LEU A 132 61.15 -6.50 57.85
C LEU A 132 60.74 -7.44 59.00
N GLY A 133 61.05 -7.07 60.23
CA GLY A 133 60.64 -7.76 61.46
C GLY A 133 59.66 -6.94 62.33
N ALA A 134 59.22 -5.79 61.81
CA ALA A 134 58.20 -4.92 62.38
C ALA A 134 57.55 -4.07 61.26
N ASP A 135 56.40 -3.47 61.54
CA ASP A 135 55.82 -2.43 60.67
C ASP A 135 56.86 -1.31 60.49
N THR A 136 57.24 -1.03 59.24
CA THR A 136 58.43 -0.24 58.92
C THR A 136 58.10 0.99 58.09
N THR A 137 58.54 2.16 58.54
CA THR A 137 58.47 3.39 57.74
C THR A 137 59.82 3.71 57.10
N PHE A 138 59.82 3.89 55.78
CA PHE A 138 60.93 4.46 55.01
C PHE A 138 60.72 5.97 54.95
N SER A 139 61.57 6.72 55.65
CA SER A 139 61.60 8.18 55.73
C SER A 139 62.90 8.73 55.13
N GLY A 140 62.97 10.06 54.98
CA GLY A 140 64.09 10.74 54.32
C GLY A 140 63.93 10.80 52.79
N SER A 141 64.56 11.80 52.18
CA SER A 141 64.43 12.13 50.75
C SER A 141 65.27 11.26 49.80
N GLY A 142 65.75 10.12 50.29
CA GLY A 142 66.65 9.23 49.57
C GLY A 142 65.93 8.26 48.63
N GLN A 143 66.71 7.33 48.08
CA GLN A 143 66.20 6.30 47.16
C GLN A 143 66.51 4.90 47.67
N THR A 144 65.55 3.99 47.52
CA THR A 144 65.76 2.54 47.59
C THR A 144 65.64 1.94 46.20
N ILE A 145 66.63 1.18 45.74
CA ILE A 145 66.69 0.65 44.38
C ILE A 145 66.69 -0.88 44.38
N LEU A 146 65.65 -1.47 43.77
CA LEU A 146 65.44 -2.91 43.62
C LEU A 146 65.89 -3.33 42.22
N SER A 147 67.05 -3.96 42.10
CA SER A 147 67.68 -4.26 40.80
C SER A 147 67.66 -5.75 40.47
N SER A 148 67.17 -6.09 39.27
CA SER A 148 67.14 -7.46 38.75
C SER A 148 68.29 -7.74 37.78
N SER A 149 68.75 -8.99 37.80
CA SER A 149 69.84 -9.49 36.97
C SER A 149 69.35 -10.43 35.88
N ASN A 150 70.13 -10.55 34.79
CA ASN A 150 69.87 -11.51 33.72
C ASN A 150 69.95 -12.99 34.19
N SER A 151 70.46 -13.25 35.39
CA SER A 151 70.47 -14.59 36.04
C SER A 151 69.16 -14.95 36.75
N GLY A 152 68.11 -14.14 36.67
CA GLY A 152 66.79 -14.43 37.25
C GLY A 152 66.65 -14.10 38.74
N TYR A 153 67.71 -13.60 39.37
CA TYR A 153 67.68 -13.12 40.76
C TYR A 153 67.55 -11.59 40.83
N SER A 154 66.91 -11.13 41.90
CA SER A 154 66.43 -9.74 42.02
C SER A 154 66.75 -9.11 43.39
N GLY A 155 66.71 -7.79 43.46
CA GLY A 155 66.52 -7.08 44.73
C GLY A 155 65.12 -7.35 45.27
N TYR A 156 65.02 -7.72 46.55
CA TYR A 156 63.77 -8.20 47.16
C TYR A 156 63.56 -7.56 48.54
N LEU A 157 62.57 -6.67 48.65
CA LEU A 157 62.09 -6.16 49.93
C LEU A 157 60.92 -7.04 50.40
N ARG A 158 61.07 -7.68 51.56
CA ARG A 158 60.15 -8.69 52.12
C ARG A 158 59.51 -8.20 53.40
N ASN A 159 58.18 -8.19 53.43
CA ASN A 159 57.43 -7.58 54.53
C ASN A 159 57.14 -8.57 55.68
N ASN A 160 57.22 -9.88 55.46
CA ASN A 160 57.03 -10.92 56.48
C ASN A 160 55.75 -10.77 57.34
N GLY A 161 54.64 -10.30 56.75
CA GLY A 161 53.38 -10.02 57.46
C GLY A 161 53.17 -8.57 57.89
N HIS A 162 54.23 -7.75 57.89
CA HIS A 162 54.21 -6.36 58.34
C HIS A 162 53.74 -5.37 57.26
N THR A 163 53.48 -4.14 57.68
CA THR A 163 53.16 -3.01 56.80
C THR A 163 54.41 -2.20 56.50
N LEU A 164 54.74 -2.03 55.22
CA LEU A 164 55.75 -1.08 54.75
C LEU A 164 55.08 0.27 54.46
N THR A 165 55.53 1.35 55.08
CA THR A 165 55.12 2.73 54.73
C THR A 165 56.25 3.45 54.01
N ILE A 166 56.01 3.91 52.78
CA ILE A 166 56.93 4.77 52.02
C ILE A 166 56.49 6.22 52.25
N ALA A 167 57.29 7.02 52.95
CA ALA A 167 56.97 8.42 53.26
C ALA A 167 57.03 9.33 52.02
N ALA A 168 56.45 10.53 52.14
CA ALA A 168 56.19 11.44 51.02
C ALA A 168 57.41 11.79 50.16
N ASP A 169 58.57 11.98 50.77
CA ASP A 169 59.80 12.37 50.07
C ASP A 169 60.66 11.16 49.62
N HIS A 170 60.28 9.94 50.01
CA HIS A 170 61.07 8.75 49.72
C HIS A 170 60.73 8.15 48.35
N THR A 171 61.75 7.66 47.63
CA THR A 171 61.57 6.98 46.34
C THR A 171 61.99 5.52 46.41
N VAL A 172 61.11 4.58 46.04
CA VAL A 172 61.46 3.18 45.78
C VAL A 172 61.42 2.93 44.28
N ARG A 173 62.48 2.39 43.66
CA ARG A 173 62.57 2.27 42.19
C ARG A 173 63.25 1.00 41.68
N GLY A 174 63.03 0.65 40.42
CA GLY A 174 63.73 -0.41 39.69
C GLY A 174 62.81 -1.49 39.13
N ASN A 175 63.30 -2.74 39.09
CA ASN A 175 62.66 -3.90 38.47
C ASN A 175 62.72 -5.18 39.33
N GLY A 176 62.81 -5.05 40.66
CA GLY A 176 62.84 -6.18 41.60
C GLY A 176 61.47 -6.54 42.19
N TYR A 177 61.47 -7.04 43.42
CA TYR A 177 60.27 -7.41 44.19
C TYR A 177 60.08 -6.49 45.40
N LEU A 178 58.88 -5.91 45.51
CA LEU A 178 58.45 -5.05 46.59
C LEU A 178 57.26 -5.70 47.33
N GLY A 179 57.51 -6.16 48.56
CA GLY A 179 56.61 -7.07 49.27
C GLY A 179 56.77 -8.51 48.78
N ASP A 180 56.38 -9.48 49.62
CA ASP A 180 56.55 -10.92 49.39
C ASP A 180 55.25 -11.73 49.54
N GLY A 181 54.10 -11.09 49.33
CA GLY A 181 52.80 -11.75 49.36
C GLY A 181 52.27 -12.05 50.78
N SER A 182 52.80 -11.37 51.81
CA SER A 182 52.47 -11.66 53.21
C SER A 182 51.89 -10.45 53.99
N GLY A 183 52.22 -9.22 53.61
CA GLY A 183 51.96 -7.99 54.38
C GLY A 183 51.38 -6.84 53.56
N GLY A 184 51.25 -5.67 54.19
CA GLY A 184 50.68 -4.43 53.63
C GLY A 184 51.73 -3.45 53.08
N ILE A 185 51.33 -2.50 52.22
CA ILE A 185 52.18 -1.41 51.71
C ILE A 185 51.34 -0.12 51.65
N VAL A 186 51.86 0.96 52.22
CA VAL A 186 51.27 2.31 52.15
C VAL A 186 52.27 3.23 51.45
N ASN A 187 51.97 3.61 50.20
CA ASN A 187 52.76 4.57 49.45
C ASN A 187 52.23 6.00 49.63
N LYS A 188 53.04 6.86 50.24
CA LYS A 188 52.84 8.32 50.27
C LYS A 188 53.86 9.04 49.39
N GLY A 189 54.94 8.38 48.98
CA GLY A 189 56.00 8.91 48.14
C GLY A 189 55.91 8.42 46.70
N LEU A 190 57.07 8.11 46.12
CA LEU A 190 57.21 7.68 44.73
C LEU A 190 57.65 6.22 44.63
N VAL A 191 56.86 5.40 43.93
CA VAL A 191 57.29 4.07 43.49
C VAL A 191 57.50 4.09 41.98
N MET A 192 58.68 3.70 41.48
CA MET A 192 59.02 3.81 40.06
C MET A 192 59.46 2.46 39.45
N ALA A 193 58.70 1.97 38.47
CA ALA A 193 59.06 0.78 37.69
C ALA A 193 59.91 1.16 36.47
N GLU A 194 61.10 0.58 36.35
CA GLU A 194 62.11 0.94 35.34
C GLU A 194 62.87 -0.27 34.81
N GLY A 195 63.20 -0.27 33.51
CA GLY A 195 63.97 -1.35 32.87
C GLY A 195 63.12 -2.36 32.10
N SER A 196 63.76 -3.41 31.60
CA SER A 196 63.14 -4.41 30.70
C SER A 196 62.36 -5.51 31.42
N SER A 197 62.72 -5.83 32.66
CA SER A 197 61.97 -6.74 33.55
C SER A 197 60.89 -5.98 34.32
N PRO A 198 59.77 -6.61 34.70
CA PRO A 198 58.74 -5.95 35.50
C PRO A 198 59.23 -5.62 36.93
N LEU A 199 58.76 -4.51 37.48
CA LEU A 199 58.68 -4.35 38.93
C LEU A 199 57.51 -5.21 39.44
N TYR A 200 57.76 -6.10 40.40
CA TYR A 200 56.74 -6.92 41.03
C TYR A 200 56.34 -6.33 42.38
N ILE A 201 55.05 -6.07 42.57
CA ILE A 201 54.49 -5.67 43.87
C ILE A 201 53.66 -6.84 44.41
N GLN A 202 54.02 -7.40 45.56
CA GLN A 202 53.36 -8.58 46.13
C GLN A 202 52.77 -8.32 47.51
N MET A 203 51.45 -8.20 47.52
CA MET A 203 50.62 -7.96 48.70
C MET A 203 50.08 -9.27 49.27
N GLY A 204 49.84 -9.30 50.58
CA GLY A 204 49.13 -10.41 51.21
C GLY A 204 47.65 -10.51 50.80
N SER A 205 47.07 -11.70 50.92
CA SER A 205 45.68 -11.98 50.54
C SER A 205 44.65 -11.66 51.65
N SER A 206 45.08 -11.19 52.82
CA SER A 206 44.21 -10.89 53.95
C SER A 206 43.51 -9.54 53.80
N SER A 207 42.31 -9.40 54.35
CA SER A 207 41.62 -8.11 54.40
C SER A 207 42.47 -7.02 55.06
N GLY A 208 42.71 -5.90 54.35
CA GLY A 208 43.56 -4.80 54.78
C GLY A 208 45.00 -4.84 54.25
N GLN A 209 45.43 -5.94 53.62
CA GLN A 209 46.74 -6.05 52.97
C GLN A 209 46.67 -5.56 51.51
N THR A 210 46.41 -4.26 51.32
CA THR A 210 46.37 -3.59 50.01
C THR A 210 47.53 -2.63 49.81
N PHE A 211 47.98 -2.41 48.58
CA PHE A 211 48.89 -1.31 48.26
C PHE A 211 48.07 -0.02 48.26
N ASP A 212 48.05 0.70 49.38
CA ASP A 212 47.40 1.99 49.49
C ASP A 212 48.29 3.06 48.86
N ASN A 213 47.85 3.61 47.74
CA ASN A 213 48.51 4.67 47.00
C ASN A 213 47.73 6.00 47.08
N SER A 214 46.72 6.10 47.95
CA SER A 214 45.82 7.28 48.07
C SER A 214 46.54 8.62 48.21
N HIS A 215 47.74 8.62 48.80
CA HIS A 215 48.59 9.80 49.01
C HIS A 215 49.89 9.78 48.19
N GLY A 216 50.11 8.76 47.36
CA GLY A 216 51.36 8.51 46.65
C GLY A 216 51.25 8.57 45.13
N VAL A 217 52.39 8.34 44.48
CA VAL A 217 52.51 8.23 43.03
C VAL A 217 53.22 6.93 42.69
N VAL A 218 52.67 6.18 41.73
CA VAL A 218 53.43 5.16 41.00
C VAL A 218 53.78 5.72 39.63
N GLN A 219 55.02 5.53 39.19
CA GLN A 219 55.49 5.94 37.87
C GLN A 219 56.08 4.73 37.14
N ILE A 220 55.86 4.63 35.83
CA ILE A 220 56.37 3.55 34.99
C ILE A 220 57.09 4.18 33.80
N ALA A 221 58.36 3.80 33.60
CA ALA A 221 59.15 4.24 32.47
C ALA A 221 58.61 3.72 31.13
N ASP A 222 59.05 4.31 30.01
CA ASP A 222 58.66 3.84 28.68
C ASP A 222 59.05 2.37 28.45
N GLY A 223 58.12 1.56 27.92
CA GLY A 223 58.29 0.13 27.67
C GLY A 223 58.35 -0.79 28.91
N ALA A 224 58.57 -0.23 30.10
CA ALA A 224 58.67 -0.94 31.37
C ALA A 224 57.32 -1.50 31.84
N ALA A 225 57.36 -2.46 32.76
CA ALA A 225 56.18 -3.16 33.26
C ALA A 225 56.05 -3.08 34.79
N LEU A 226 54.81 -2.97 35.25
CA LEU A 226 54.42 -3.17 36.64
C LEU A 226 53.52 -4.40 36.71
N ASN A 227 53.90 -5.39 37.53
CA ASN A 227 53.13 -6.61 37.75
C ASN A 227 52.69 -6.70 39.21
N LEU A 228 51.39 -6.84 39.44
CA LEU A 228 50.77 -6.79 40.75
C LEU A 228 50.24 -8.16 41.19
N SER A 229 50.49 -8.52 42.45
CA SER A 229 49.79 -9.59 43.15
C SER A 229 49.03 -8.98 44.32
N GLY A 230 47.69 -9.03 44.27
CA GLY A 230 46.78 -8.35 45.21
C GLY A 230 46.17 -7.08 44.60
N THR A 231 45.78 -6.13 45.45
CA THR A 231 45.07 -4.89 45.04
C THR A 231 45.89 -3.65 45.33
N LEU A 232 45.99 -2.75 44.35
CA LEU A 232 46.45 -1.37 44.46
C LEU A 232 45.24 -0.45 44.48
N SER A 233 45.17 0.43 45.47
CA SER A 233 44.03 1.34 45.69
C SER A 233 44.46 2.80 45.73
N GLY A 234 43.79 3.66 44.96
CA GLY A 234 43.92 5.12 45.05
C GLY A 234 45.11 5.76 44.32
N GLY A 235 45.14 7.09 44.37
CA GLY A 235 46.24 7.91 43.84
C GLY A 235 46.37 7.93 42.32
N SER A 236 47.57 8.26 41.84
CA SER A 236 47.92 8.28 40.41
C SER A 236 48.95 7.22 40.05
N ILE A 237 48.75 6.56 38.91
CA ILE A 237 49.80 5.83 38.18
C ILE A 237 50.13 6.61 36.91
N ARG A 238 51.41 6.92 36.70
CA ARG A 238 51.89 7.75 35.58
C ARG A 238 52.80 6.97 34.65
N SER A 239 52.53 7.01 33.36
CA SER A 239 53.42 6.48 32.32
C SER A 239 54.30 7.60 31.75
N GLN A 240 55.58 7.30 31.50
CA GLN A 240 56.49 8.17 30.74
C GLN A 240 56.50 7.87 29.23
N GLY A 241 55.76 6.86 28.78
CA GLY A 241 55.71 6.42 27.38
C GLY A 241 54.57 5.43 27.17
N LEU A 242 54.87 4.21 26.68
CA LEU A 242 53.96 3.07 26.67
C LEU A 242 54.31 2.11 27.82
N ALA A 243 53.74 2.37 28.99
CA ALA A 243 53.89 1.53 30.18
C ALA A 243 53.04 0.25 30.08
N LYS A 244 53.47 -0.83 30.73
CA LYS A 244 52.72 -2.10 30.80
C LYS A 244 52.17 -2.34 32.20
N LEU A 245 50.89 -2.70 32.27
CA LEU A 245 50.21 -3.14 33.49
C LEU A 245 49.79 -4.60 33.34
N GLY A 246 50.03 -5.40 34.38
CA GLY A 246 49.63 -6.81 34.42
C GLY A 246 49.40 -7.31 35.84
N GLY A 247 48.58 -8.36 35.97
CA GLY A 247 48.27 -8.98 37.25
C GLY A 247 47.34 -8.12 38.13
N GLY A 248 46.94 -8.70 39.24
CA GLY A 248 46.28 -8.02 40.35
C GLY A 248 45.02 -7.22 40.01
N SER A 249 44.71 -6.26 40.87
CA SER A 249 43.56 -5.36 40.77
C SER A 249 43.98 -3.90 41.00
N PHE A 250 43.55 -3.01 40.12
CA PHE A 250 43.75 -1.56 40.25
C PHE A 250 42.41 -0.88 40.55
N GLU A 251 42.24 -0.41 41.78
CA GLU A 251 40.98 0.18 42.28
C GLU A 251 41.11 1.69 42.55
N ALA A 252 40.07 2.46 42.25
CA ALA A 252 39.96 3.90 42.59
C ALA A 252 41.15 4.77 42.17
N THR A 253 41.86 4.36 41.11
CA THR A 253 43.15 4.91 40.67
C THR A 253 42.98 5.78 39.42
N VAL A 254 43.83 6.80 39.25
CA VAL A 254 43.91 7.59 38.01
C VAL A 254 45.14 7.18 37.20
N LEU A 255 44.92 6.70 35.97
CA LEU A 255 45.97 6.42 34.99
C LEU A 255 46.22 7.65 34.11
N THR A 256 47.44 8.22 34.17
CA THR A 256 47.87 9.34 33.31
C THR A 256 49.04 8.92 32.42
N GLY A 257 48.97 9.21 31.12
CA GLY A 257 49.88 8.67 30.09
C GLY A 257 49.34 7.40 29.44
N ASN A 258 50.14 6.77 28.57
CA ASN A 258 49.68 5.63 27.76
C ASN A 258 50.08 4.30 28.42
N PHE A 259 49.12 3.37 28.46
CA PHE A 259 49.27 2.05 29.06
C PHE A 259 48.88 0.94 28.08
N SER A 260 49.49 -0.24 28.24
CA SER A 260 49.07 -1.49 27.61
C SER A 260 48.86 -2.56 28.68
N SER A 261 47.91 -3.46 28.48
CA SER A 261 47.89 -4.74 29.19
C SER A 261 49.13 -5.58 28.83
N SER A 262 49.65 -6.32 29.80
CA SER A 262 50.69 -7.35 29.62
C SER A 262 50.30 -8.72 30.20
N GLY A 263 49.01 -8.96 30.35
CA GLY A 263 48.41 -10.17 30.92
C GLY A 263 46.99 -9.89 31.43
N SER A 264 46.39 -10.84 32.13
CA SER A 264 45.11 -10.63 32.83
C SER A 264 45.26 -9.53 33.89
N THR A 265 44.42 -8.51 33.82
CA THR A 265 44.45 -7.33 34.71
C THR A 265 43.04 -7.00 35.15
N ASN A 266 42.80 -6.68 36.43
CA ASN A 266 41.50 -6.21 36.90
C ASN A 266 41.54 -4.70 37.15
N ILE A 267 40.51 -3.96 36.73
CA ILE A 267 40.33 -2.54 37.02
C ILE A 267 38.93 -2.26 37.57
N LYS A 268 38.85 -1.37 38.57
CA LYS A 268 37.60 -1.05 39.28
C LYS A 268 37.57 0.42 39.67
N ASN A 269 36.46 1.11 39.38
CA ASN A 269 36.31 2.54 39.72
C ASN A 269 37.49 3.41 39.22
N LEU A 270 38.06 3.08 38.05
CA LEU A 270 39.35 3.58 37.57
C LEU A 270 39.14 4.70 36.53
N THR A 271 40.00 5.72 36.57
CA THR A 271 40.02 6.79 35.57
C THR A 271 41.15 6.59 34.56
N ILE A 272 40.84 6.63 33.26
CA ILE A 272 41.81 6.62 32.15
C ILE A 272 41.88 8.05 31.60
N ALA A 273 42.96 8.78 31.88
CA ALA A 273 43.10 10.17 31.44
C ALA A 273 43.63 10.32 30.01
N ASN A 274 44.38 9.33 29.49
CA ASN A 274 45.01 9.39 28.16
C ASN A 274 44.71 8.14 27.32
N SER A 275 45.44 7.02 27.50
CA SER A 275 45.07 5.79 26.78
C SER A 275 45.41 4.52 27.53
N PHE A 276 44.55 3.51 27.33
CA PHE A 276 44.79 2.13 27.72
C PHE A 276 44.51 1.24 26.52
N THR A 277 45.51 0.46 26.08
CA THR A 277 45.36 -0.52 25.00
C THR A 277 45.29 -1.93 25.56
N VAL A 278 44.21 -2.65 25.27
CA VAL A 278 44.10 -4.08 25.51
C VAL A 278 44.72 -4.79 24.31
N ALA A 279 45.95 -5.28 24.48
CA ALA A 279 46.69 -5.97 23.43
C ALA A 279 46.05 -7.32 23.05
N GLY A 280 46.15 -7.71 21.78
CA GLY A 280 45.69 -9.04 21.33
C GLY A 280 46.38 -10.16 22.11
N GLY A 281 45.60 -11.16 22.55
CA GLY A 281 46.04 -12.23 23.44
C GLY A 281 46.01 -11.88 24.93
N THR A 282 45.40 -10.75 25.32
CA THR A 282 45.28 -10.33 26.73
C THR A 282 43.83 -9.98 27.11
N SER A 283 43.56 -9.97 28.43
CA SER A 283 42.24 -9.73 29.00
C SER A 283 42.27 -8.65 30.09
N LEU A 284 41.28 -7.76 30.06
CA LEU A 284 41.04 -6.75 31.08
C LEU A 284 39.69 -7.06 31.75
N TYR A 285 39.63 -7.15 33.07
CA TYR A 285 38.39 -7.35 33.81
C TYR A 285 37.95 -6.01 34.42
N THR A 286 36.71 -5.61 34.21
CA THR A 286 36.18 -4.29 34.58
C THR A 286 35.01 -4.41 35.57
N SER A 287 34.90 -3.46 36.50
CA SER A 287 33.76 -3.38 37.42
C SER A 287 33.54 -1.94 37.93
N GLY A 288 32.29 -1.61 38.27
CA GLY A 288 31.94 -0.28 38.78
C GLY A 288 31.98 0.79 37.68
N THR A 289 32.48 2.00 37.98
CA THR A 289 32.53 3.08 36.99
C THR A 289 33.94 3.26 36.42
N ILE A 290 34.13 3.01 35.13
CA ILE A 290 35.37 3.33 34.43
C ILE A 290 35.20 4.71 33.77
N THR A 291 35.98 5.69 34.24
CA THR A 291 35.94 7.06 33.73
C THR A 291 37.04 7.24 32.69
N ASN A 292 36.72 7.01 31.42
CA ASN A 292 37.62 7.18 30.30
C ASN A 292 37.47 8.57 29.68
N GLN A 293 38.47 9.43 29.90
CA GLN A 293 38.56 10.77 29.30
C GLN A 293 39.37 10.79 27.99
N GLY A 294 39.99 9.67 27.63
CA GLY A 294 40.85 9.52 26.45
C GLY A 294 40.43 8.33 25.59
N SER A 295 41.28 7.31 25.43
CA SER A 295 40.96 6.13 24.62
C SER A 295 41.18 4.80 25.33
N LEU A 296 40.17 3.93 25.28
CA LEU A 296 40.26 2.51 25.65
C LEU A 296 40.25 1.69 24.36
N ASN A 297 41.42 1.22 23.93
CA ASN A 297 41.60 0.57 22.64
C ASN A 297 41.56 -0.95 22.81
N LEU A 298 40.59 -1.63 22.19
CA LEU A 298 40.54 -3.10 22.10
C LEU A 298 40.95 -3.48 20.68
N THR A 299 42.24 -3.76 20.51
CA THR A 299 42.82 -4.09 19.21
C THR A 299 42.93 -5.60 19.05
N GLY A 300 42.15 -6.19 18.15
CA GLY A 300 42.50 -7.51 17.61
C GLY A 300 43.88 -7.43 16.94
N GLY A 301 44.70 -8.47 17.07
CA GLY A 301 46.06 -8.47 16.53
C GLY A 301 46.53 -9.85 16.13
N ASN A 302 47.78 -9.95 15.62
CA ASN A 302 48.35 -11.24 15.22
C ASN A 302 48.47 -12.25 16.38
N SER A 303 48.41 -11.78 17.62
CA SER A 303 48.47 -12.58 18.85
C SER A 303 47.10 -13.05 19.36
N GLY A 304 46.00 -12.73 18.65
CA GLY A 304 44.63 -13.13 19.01
C GLY A 304 43.67 -11.97 19.27
N TYR A 305 42.48 -12.33 19.75
CA TYR A 305 41.46 -11.40 20.24
C TYR A 305 41.95 -10.57 21.44
N SER A 306 41.38 -9.39 21.65
CA SER A 306 41.52 -8.62 22.89
C SER A 306 40.17 -8.55 23.59
N TYR A 307 40.15 -8.87 24.89
CA TYR A 307 38.91 -8.94 25.66
C TYR A 307 38.90 -7.92 26.80
N VAL A 308 37.82 -7.15 26.90
CA VAL A 308 37.38 -6.54 28.15
C VAL A 308 36.20 -7.34 28.64
N TYR A 309 36.34 -8.02 29.77
CA TYR A 309 35.24 -8.72 30.46
C TYR A 309 34.65 -7.82 31.53
N LEU A 310 33.33 -7.86 31.71
CA LEU A 310 32.71 -7.35 32.93
C LEU A 310 32.83 -8.40 34.05
N GLY A 311 33.28 -7.97 35.23
CA GLY A 311 33.24 -8.76 36.47
C GLY A 311 32.08 -8.39 37.40
N ALA A 312 31.36 -7.31 37.06
CA ALA A 312 30.11 -6.85 37.64
C ALA A 312 29.45 -5.86 36.66
N ASP A 313 28.22 -5.43 36.95
CA ASP A 313 27.60 -4.32 36.21
C ASP A 313 28.53 -3.10 36.19
N THR A 314 28.77 -2.56 34.99
CA THR A 314 29.85 -1.62 34.71
C THR A 314 29.35 -0.43 33.91
N THR A 315 29.75 0.78 34.32
CA THR A 315 29.47 2.01 33.59
C THR A 315 30.75 2.55 32.95
N LEU A 316 30.75 2.70 31.63
CA LEU A 316 31.75 3.49 30.91
C LEU A 316 31.27 4.94 30.85
N SER A 317 32.09 5.86 31.34
CA SER A 317 31.79 7.30 31.44
C SER A 317 33.00 8.16 31.09
N GLY A 318 32.83 9.47 31.01
CA GLY A 318 33.87 10.40 30.57
C GLY A 318 33.82 10.61 29.06
N SER A 319 34.33 11.77 28.61
CA SER A 319 34.25 12.25 27.22
C SER A 319 35.15 11.50 26.23
N GLY A 320 35.81 10.44 26.67
CA GLY A 320 36.67 9.60 25.86
C GLY A 320 35.92 8.62 24.95
N GLN A 321 36.68 7.75 24.31
CA GLN A 321 36.19 6.74 23.37
C GLN A 321 36.67 5.34 23.75
N THR A 322 35.81 4.34 23.59
CA THR A 322 36.19 2.93 23.58
C THR A 322 36.17 2.43 22.14
N ILE A 323 37.32 1.96 21.64
CA ILE A 323 37.51 1.61 20.23
C ILE A 323 37.63 0.10 20.09
N LEU A 324 36.69 -0.50 19.36
CA LEU A 324 36.61 -1.93 19.06
C LEU A 324 37.10 -2.16 17.63
N SER A 325 38.35 -2.62 17.44
CA SER A 325 38.89 -2.83 16.09
C SER A 325 39.12 -4.30 15.77
N SER A 326 38.74 -4.68 14.54
CA SER A 326 39.13 -5.95 13.93
C SER A 326 40.41 -5.82 13.10
N SER A 327 41.21 -6.89 13.09
CA SER A 327 42.45 -7.00 12.33
C SER A 327 42.24 -7.73 11.00
N ASN A 328 43.15 -7.52 10.05
CA ASN A 328 43.21 -8.29 8.81
C ASN A 328 43.48 -9.80 9.04
N SER A 329 43.88 -10.20 10.25
CA SER A 329 44.03 -11.60 10.68
C SER A 329 42.74 -12.22 11.24
N GLY A 330 41.60 -11.50 11.20
CA GLY A 330 40.29 -11.99 11.63
C GLY A 330 40.01 -11.86 13.13
N TYR A 331 41.01 -11.49 13.93
CA TYR A 331 40.84 -11.24 15.36
C TYR A 331 40.23 -9.86 15.61
N SER A 332 39.44 -9.73 16.67
CA SER A 332 38.69 -8.51 17.00
C SER A 332 38.82 -8.11 18.46
N GLY A 333 38.55 -6.84 18.75
CA GLY A 333 38.27 -6.36 20.09
C GLY A 333 36.86 -6.76 20.54
N TYR A 334 36.76 -7.32 21.74
CA TYR A 334 35.51 -7.75 22.39
C TYR A 334 35.32 -7.01 23.71
N LEU A 335 34.26 -6.20 23.81
CA LEU A 335 33.76 -5.71 25.09
C LEU A 335 32.67 -6.69 25.58
N SER A 336 33.10 -7.77 26.21
CA SER A 336 32.29 -8.91 26.68
C SER A 336 31.51 -8.55 27.94
N ASN A 337 30.19 -8.76 27.87
CA ASN A 337 29.27 -8.51 28.97
C ASN A 337 29.34 -9.57 30.06
N ASN A 338 29.71 -10.83 29.75
CA ASN A 338 29.94 -11.90 30.73
C ASN A 338 28.76 -12.09 31.72
N GLY A 339 27.52 -11.95 31.23
CA GLY A 339 26.28 -12.04 32.01
C GLY A 339 25.86 -10.75 32.73
N HIS A 340 26.66 -9.68 32.69
CA HIS A 340 26.42 -8.40 33.36
C HIS A 340 25.85 -7.32 32.42
N THR A 341 25.40 -6.22 33.02
CA THR A 341 24.90 -5.04 32.31
C THR A 341 26.02 -4.04 32.05
N LEU A 342 26.22 -3.71 30.77
CA LEU A 342 27.08 -2.59 30.35
C LEU A 342 26.23 -1.32 30.25
N THR A 343 26.62 -0.26 30.95
CA THR A 343 26.07 1.10 30.73
C THR A 343 27.09 1.98 30.02
N ILE A 344 26.71 2.54 28.87
CA ILE A 344 27.47 3.57 28.16
C ILE A 344 26.84 4.92 28.56
N ALA A 345 27.56 5.73 29.33
CA ALA A 345 27.07 7.02 29.81
C ALA A 345 26.95 8.05 28.67
N SER A 346 26.20 9.13 28.92
CA SER A 346 25.83 10.12 27.90
C SER A 346 26.97 10.96 27.33
N ASP A 347 28.10 11.01 28.02
CA ASP A 347 29.34 11.64 27.56
C ASP A 347 30.26 10.67 26.79
N HIS A 348 30.01 9.35 26.86
CA HIS A 348 30.91 8.35 26.33
C HIS A 348 30.59 7.91 24.89
N THR A 349 31.63 7.55 24.13
CA THR A 349 31.49 6.98 22.77
C THR A 349 32.10 5.58 22.72
N VAL A 350 31.36 4.60 22.20
CA VAL A 350 31.90 3.28 21.79
C VAL A 350 31.89 3.20 20.27
N ARG A 351 32.98 2.80 19.61
CA ARG A 351 33.07 2.84 18.14
C ARG A 351 33.89 1.72 17.51
N GLY A 352 33.66 1.44 16.23
CA GLY A 352 34.51 0.62 15.37
C GLY A 352 33.77 -0.53 14.68
N ASN A 353 34.46 -1.67 14.54
CA ASN A 353 34.05 -2.88 13.81
C ASN A 353 34.49 -4.19 14.52
N GLY A 354 34.38 -4.19 15.85
CA GLY A 354 34.58 -5.37 16.69
C GLY A 354 33.25 -5.90 17.26
N TYR A 355 33.30 -6.40 18.48
CA TYR A 355 32.17 -6.99 19.20
C TYR A 355 31.84 -6.22 20.48
N LEU A 356 30.62 -5.74 20.56
CA LEU A 356 30.02 -5.11 21.74
C LEU A 356 29.03 -6.10 22.36
N GLY A 357 29.38 -6.64 23.51
CA GLY A 357 28.76 -7.83 24.09
C GLY A 357 29.24 -9.13 23.46
N ASP A 358 28.82 -10.24 24.06
CA ASP A 358 29.26 -11.61 23.78
C ASP A 358 28.10 -12.62 23.74
N GLY A 359 26.85 -12.14 23.75
CA GLY A 359 25.68 -12.99 23.86
C GLY A 359 25.28 -13.33 25.30
N SER A 360 25.81 -12.65 26.33
CA SER A 360 25.43 -12.85 27.73
C SER A 360 25.27 -11.53 28.48
N GLY A 361 24.05 -11.16 28.91
CA GLY A 361 23.78 -9.86 29.54
C GLY A 361 23.23 -8.81 28.56
N GLY A 362 22.92 -7.62 29.09
CA GLY A 362 22.27 -6.51 28.38
C GLY A 362 23.10 -5.23 28.30
N ILE A 363 22.71 -4.30 27.43
CA ILE A 363 23.47 -3.06 27.20
C ILE A 363 22.51 -1.85 27.30
N VAL A 364 22.90 -0.83 28.07
CA VAL A 364 22.17 0.44 28.19
C VAL A 364 23.02 1.53 27.55
N ASN A 365 22.62 2.01 26.38
CA ASN A 365 23.25 3.13 25.69
C ASN A 365 22.55 4.45 26.01
N LYS A 366 23.27 5.35 26.70
CA LYS A 366 22.89 6.75 26.90
C LYS A 366 23.78 7.71 26.10
N GLY A 367 24.87 7.21 25.53
CA GLY A 367 25.86 7.97 24.77
C GLY A 367 25.78 7.65 23.28
N LEU A 368 26.95 7.57 22.64
CA LEU A 368 27.11 7.32 21.22
C LEU A 368 27.72 5.93 20.97
N VAL A 369 27.05 5.09 20.18
CA VAL A 369 27.64 3.87 19.61
C VAL A 369 27.80 4.05 18.10
N MET A 370 29.01 3.85 17.58
CA MET A 370 29.32 4.12 16.16
C MET A 370 29.88 2.89 15.43
N ALA A 371 29.18 2.44 14.40
CA ALA A 371 29.66 1.40 13.48
C ALA A 371 30.43 2.04 12.32
N GLU A 372 31.69 1.64 12.13
CA GLU A 372 32.62 2.24 11.16
C GLU A 372 33.46 1.18 10.45
N GLY A 373 33.84 1.43 9.18
CA GLY A 373 34.70 0.52 8.41
C GLY A 373 33.93 -0.51 7.57
N SER A 374 34.67 -1.42 6.94
CA SER A 374 34.14 -2.40 5.97
C SER A 374 33.54 -3.65 6.60
N SER A 375 34.04 -4.09 7.75
CA SER A 375 33.47 -5.16 8.56
C SER A 375 32.33 -4.63 9.43
N PRO A 376 31.29 -5.42 9.76
CA PRO A 376 30.22 -4.98 10.65
C PRO A 376 30.72 -4.69 12.08
N LEU A 377 30.09 -3.73 12.75
CA LEU A 377 30.03 -3.75 14.22
C LEU A 377 29.02 -4.82 14.64
N TYR A 378 29.44 -5.74 15.49
CA TYR A 378 28.55 -6.77 16.06
C TYR A 378 28.10 -6.33 17.45
N ILE A 379 26.79 -6.31 17.69
CA ILE A 379 26.20 -6.09 19.02
C ILE A 379 25.52 -7.40 19.44
N GLN A 380 26.02 -8.04 20.49
CA GLN A 380 25.60 -9.39 20.91
C GLN A 380 25.13 -9.42 22.35
N MET A 381 23.87 -9.80 22.57
CA MET A 381 23.27 -9.86 23.90
C MET A 381 22.60 -11.20 24.16
N GLY A 382 22.36 -11.49 25.43
CA GLY A 382 21.76 -12.76 25.81
C GLY A 382 20.27 -12.84 25.49
N SER A 383 19.80 -14.08 25.36
CA SER A 383 18.42 -14.43 24.99
C SER A 383 17.42 -14.34 26.15
N SER A 384 17.84 -13.93 27.34
CA SER A 384 16.99 -13.85 28.53
C SER A 384 16.16 -12.55 28.56
N SER A 385 14.96 -12.60 29.13
CA SER A 385 14.12 -11.40 29.28
C SER A 385 14.84 -10.30 30.06
N GLY A 386 14.91 -9.10 29.48
CA GLY A 386 15.63 -7.94 30.02
C GLY A 386 17.07 -7.76 29.51
N GLN A 387 17.62 -8.73 28.75
CA GLN A 387 18.95 -8.62 28.14
C GLN A 387 18.86 -7.99 26.73
N THR A 388 18.37 -6.75 26.68
CA THR A 388 18.17 -5.96 25.44
C THR A 388 19.18 -4.82 25.32
N PHE A 389 19.29 -4.23 24.12
CA PHE A 389 20.08 -3.01 23.90
C PHE A 389 19.11 -1.85 24.07
N ASP A 390 19.05 -1.29 25.28
CA ASP A 390 18.26 -0.10 25.55
C ASP A 390 19.01 1.13 25.01
N ASN A 391 18.52 1.64 23.88
CA ASN A 391 19.00 2.86 23.24
C ASN A 391 18.08 4.06 23.51
N SER A 392 17.07 3.94 24.38
CA SER A 392 16.03 4.96 24.62
C SER A 392 16.57 6.36 24.89
N HIS A 393 17.77 6.47 25.49
CA HIS A 393 18.46 7.72 25.80
C HIS A 393 19.74 7.95 24.98
N GLY A 394 20.05 7.07 24.03
CA GLY A 394 21.30 7.07 23.27
C GLY A 394 21.13 7.30 21.76
N VAL A 395 22.27 7.34 21.07
CA VAL A 395 22.36 7.38 19.62
C VAL A 395 23.21 6.22 19.14
N VAL A 396 22.73 5.51 18.13
CA VAL A 396 23.56 4.64 17.29
C VAL A 396 23.82 5.37 15.97
N GLN A 397 25.06 5.42 15.52
CA GLN A 397 25.45 6.02 14.25
C GLN A 397 26.19 4.99 13.40
N ILE A 398 25.92 4.97 12.10
CA ILE A 398 26.55 4.04 11.15
C ILE A 398 27.15 4.88 10.01
N ALA A 399 28.43 4.69 9.76
CA ALA A 399 29.15 5.35 8.67
C ALA A 399 28.63 4.90 7.29
N ASP A 400 28.94 5.66 6.24
CA ASP A 400 28.57 5.28 4.88
C ASP A 400 29.16 3.91 4.48
N GLY A 401 28.33 3.05 3.88
CA GLY A 401 28.68 1.69 3.48
C GLY A 401 28.87 0.66 4.62
N ALA A 402 29.01 1.12 5.87
CA ALA A 402 29.23 0.30 7.05
C ALA A 402 27.98 -0.49 7.46
N ALA A 403 28.17 -1.52 8.29
CA ALA A 403 27.11 -2.42 8.73
C ALA A 403 27.03 -2.51 10.25
N LEU A 404 25.80 -2.61 10.76
CA LEU A 404 25.49 -2.97 12.13
C LEU A 404 24.77 -4.32 12.13
N ASN A 405 25.33 -5.29 12.85
CA ASN A 405 24.79 -6.65 12.95
C ASN A 405 24.41 -6.95 14.41
N LEU A 406 23.13 -7.21 14.66
CA LEU A 406 22.59 -7.50 15.98
C LEU A 406 22.43 -9.00 16.22
N SER A 407 22.65 -9.43 17.46
CA SER A 407 22.09 -10.67 18.02
C SER A 407 21.23 -10.31 19.22
N GLY A 408 19.92 -10.33 19.05
CA GLY A 408 18.92 -9.88 20.03
C GLY A 408 18.10 -8.67 19.54
N THR A 409 17.57 -7.90 20.49
CA THR A 409 16.70 -6.73 20.21
C THR A 409 17.33 -5.43 20.68
N LEU A 410 17.43 -4.46 19.76
CA LEU A 410 17.70 -3.06 20.06
C LEU A 410 16.38 -2.31 20.18
N SER A 411 16.20 -1.59 21.29
CA SER A 411 14.97 -0.84 21.61
C SER A 411 15.22 0.65 21.75
N GLY A 412 14.44 1.47 21.06
CA GLY A 412 14.35 2.92 21.28
C GLY A 412 15.46 3.78 20.67
N GLY A 413 15.36 5.09 20.96
CA GLY A 413 16.34 6.10 20.57
C GLY A 413 16.44 6.38 19.07
N SER A 414 17.54 7.01 18.68
CA SER A 414 17.84 7.33 17.28
C SER A 414 18.93 6.42 16.73
N ILE A 415 18.71 5.90 15.52
CA ILE A 415 19.73 5.22 14.71
C ILE A 415 19.95 6.08 13.47
N ARG A 416 21.19 6.49 13.23
CA ARG A 416 21.55 7.49 12.22
C ARG A 416 22.53 6.93 11.21
N SER A 417 22.24 7.11 9.93
CA SER A 417 23.16 6.80 8.83
C SER A 417 23.86 8.07 8.36
N GLN A 418 25.17 7.98 8.08
CA GLN A 418 25.93 9.04 7.40
C GLN A 418 25.94 8.89 5.86
N GLY A 419 25.32 7.84 5.33
CA GLY A 419 25.27 7.54 3.89
C GLY A 419 24.26 6.42 3.62
N LEU A 420 24.69 5.32 3.01
CA LEU A 420 23.92 4.07 2.92
C LEU A 420 24.44 3.05 3.96
N ALA A 421 23.81 3.03 5.13
CA ALA A 421 24.12 2.11 6.21
C ALA A 421 23.41 0.76 6.02
N LYS A 422 23.98 -0.33 6.54
CA LYS A 422 23.36 -1.66 6.52
C LYS A 422 22.93 -2.08 7.93
N LEU A 423 21.71 -2.58 8.06
CA LEU A 423 21.17 -3.17 9.28
C LEU A 423 20.94 -4.67 9.08
N GLY A 424 21.19 -5.50 10.09
CA GLY A 424 21.01 -6.95 9.97
C GLY A 424 21.10 -7.73 11.28
N GLY A 425 20.82 -9.04 11.19
CA GLY A 425 21.03 -10.06 12.22
C GLY A 425 19.95 -10.19 13.29
N GLY A 426 19.30 -9.08 13.66
CA GLY A 426 18.40 -9.04 14.82
C GLY A 426 17.16 -8.17 14.63
N SER A 427 16.65 -7.68 15.77
CA SER A 427 15.40 -6.92 15.85
C SER A 427 15.64 -5.47 16.26
N PHE A 428 14.99 -4.55 15.54
CA PHE A 428 14.98 -3.12 15.83
C PHE A 428 13.56 -2.70 16.23
N GLU A 429 13.36 -2.35 17.50
CA GLU A 429 12.07 -2.01 18.08
C GLU A 429 12.01 -0.54 18.55
N ALA A 430 10.89 0.15 18.30
CA ALA A 430 10.59 1.48 18.84
C ALA A 430 11.63 2.59 18.56
N ALA A 431 12.55 2.37 17.62
CA ALA A 431 13.62 3.30 17.26
C ALA A 431 13.23 4.22 16.09
N VAL A 432 13.95 5.33 15.96
CA VAL A 432 13.82 6.29 14.85
C VAL A 432 15.05 6.20 13.94
N LEU A 433 14.85 5.69 12.72
CA LEU A 433 15.86 5.68 11.67
C LEU A 433 15.94 7.05 10.97
N THR A 434 17.12 7.66 10.94
CA THR A 434 17.41 8.91 10.21
C THR A 434 18.58 8.70 9.24
N GLY A 435 18.46 9.15 8.00
CA GLY A 435 19.37 8.81 6.91
C GLY A 435 18.96 7.52 6.17
N ASN A 436 19.79 7.06 5.22
CA ASN A 436 19.44 5.96 4.33
C ASN A 436 19.98 4.62 4.83
N PHE A 437 19.13 3.60 4.82
CA PHE A 437 19.43 2.25 5.29
C PHE A 437 19.13 1.20 4.21
N SER A 438 19.84 0.08 4.29
CA SER A 438 19.54 -1.16 3.57
C SER A 438 19.42 -2.32 4.56
N SER A 439 18.51 -3.26 4.29
CA SER A 439 18.57 -4.58 4.93
C SER A 439 19.84 -5.32 4.53
N SER A 440 20.32 -6.18 5.42
CA SER A 440 21.40 -7.13 5.19
C SER A 440 21.10 -8.45 5.93
N GLY A 441 21.06 -9.56 5.20
CA GLY A 441 20.60 -10.83 5.74
C GLY A 441 19.16 -10.76 6.26
N TYR A 442 18.91 -11.38 7.41
CA TYR A 442 17.64 -11.34 8.13
C TYR A 442 17.58 -10.07 9.01
N THR A 443 16.54 -9.26 8.86
CA THR A 443 16.30 -8.06 9.68
C THR A 443 14.85 -8.04 10.15
N ASN A 444 14.59 -7.78 11.43
CA ASN A 444 13.23 -7.57 11.95
C ASN A 444 13.07 -6.10 12.38
N ILE A 445 11.95 -5.48 12.03
CA ILE A 445 11.58 -4.13 12.48
C ILE A 445 10.18 -4.13 13.12
N LYS A 446 10.04 -3.41 14.23
CA LYS A 446 8.80 -3.36 15.02
C LYS A 446 8.57 -1.98 15.59
N ASN A 447 7.36 -1.44 15.47
CA ASN A 447 7.01 -0.11 16.02
C ASN A 447 8.01 1.00 15.61
N LEU A 448 8.59 0.89 14.40
CA LEU A 448 9.77 1.63 13.96
C LEU A 448 9.38 2.87 13.16
N THR A 449 10.08 3.99 13.34
CA THR A 449 9.94 5.17 12.46
C THR A 449 11.05 5.22 11.42
N ILE A 450 10.68 5.35 10.13
CA ILE A 450 11.61 5.57 9.01
C ILE A 450 11.48 7.04 8.58
N ALA A 451 12.44 7.89 8.95
CA ALA A 451 12.39 9.32 8.63
C ALA A 451 12.87 9.67 7.21
N ASN A 452 13.71 8.80 6.60
CA ASN A 452 14.25 8.98 5.26
C ASN A 452 14.01 7.72 4.42
N SER A 453 15.02 6.93 4.08
CA SER A 453 14.82 5.72 3.26
C SER A 453 15.29 4.43 3.92
N PHE A 454 14.51 3.37 3.71
CA PHE A 454 14.91 2.00 3.96
C PHE A 454 14.73 1.20 2.66
N THR A 455 15.81 0.60 2.15
CA THR A 455 15.77 -0.23 0.94
C THR A 455 15.91 -1.71 1.30
N VAL A 456 14.95 -2.51 0.85
CA VAL A 456 15.04 -3.97 0.85
C VAL A 456 15.65 -4.40 -0.47
N ALA A 457 16.96 -4.65 -0.45
CA ALA A 457 17.72 -5.03 -1.63
C ALA A 457 17.39 -6.47 -2.07
N GLY A 458 17.49 -6.73 -3.37
CA GLY A 458 17.32 -8.07 -3.94
C GLY A 458 18.25 -9.09 -3.27
N GLY A 459 17.71 -10.27 -2.93
CA GLY A 459 18.39 -11.31 -2.15
C GLY A 459 18.34 -11.11 -0.62
N THR A 460 17.56 -10.16 -0.12
CA THR A 460 17.38 -9.92 1.33
C THR A 460 15.91 -9.91 1.76
N SER A 461 15.68 -10.15 3.05
CA SER A 461 14.35 -10.21 3.66
C SER A 461 14.26 -9.30 4.88
N LEU A 462 13.19 -8.51 4.94
CA LEU A 462 12.81 -7.67 6.07
C LEU A 462 11.52 -8.21 6.69
N TYR A 463 11.49 -8.39 8.00
CA TYR A 463 10.29 -8.78 8.74
C TYR A 463 9.71 -7.57 9.46
N THR A 464 8.40 -7.36 9.36
CA THR A 464 7.69 -6.20 9.90
C THR A 464 6.61 -6.62 10.90
N SER A 465 6.39 -5.81 11.93
CA SER A 465 5.33 -6.04 12.93
C SER A 465 4.91 -4.74 13.62
N GLY A 466 3.65 -4.64 14.06
CA GLY A 466 3.15 -3.45 14.74
C GLY A 466 3.04 -2.25 13.79
N THR A 467 3.32 -1.03 14.28
CA THR A 467 3.20 0.18 13.44
C THR A 467 4.54 0.61 12.87
N ILE A 468 4.70 0.57 11.55
CA ILE A 468 5.87 1.14 10.86
C ILE A 468 5.50 2.54 10.36
N THR A 469 6.02 3.56 11.05
CA THR A 469 5.78 4.97 10.71
C THR A 469 6.80 5.42 9.67
N ASN A 470 6.48 5.25 8.40
CA ASN A 470 7.31 5.66 7.27
C ASN A 470 6.95 7.09 6.82
N GLN A 471 7.86 8.03 7.09
CA GLN A 471 7.75 9.44 6.67
C GLN A 471 8.51 9.74 5.37
N GLY A 472 9.24 8.76 4.82
CA GLY A 472 10.02 8.92 3.60
C GLY A 472 9.73 7.79 2.60
N SER A 473 10.65 6.84 2.42
CA SER A 473 10.45 5.72 1.48
C SER A 473 10.88 4.35 2.03
N LEU A 474 10.01 3.36 1.88
CA LEU A 474 10.32 1.94 2.05
C LEU A 474 10.39 1.31 0.67
N ASN A 475 11.60 1.09 0.14
CA ASN A 475 11.81 0.64 -1.23
C ASN A 475 11.97 -0.89 -1.26
N LEU A 476 11.10 -1.59 -1.98
CA LEU A 476 11.26 -3.00 -2.30
C LEU A 476 11.72 -3.12 -3.75
N THR A 477 13.02 -3.38 -3.93
CA THR A 477 13.66 -3.45 -5.23
C THR A 477 14.13 -4.86 -5.53
N GLY A 478 13.43 -5.56 -6.41
CA GLY A 478 14.00 -6.72 -7.08
C GLY A 478 15.28 -6.30 -7.82
N GLY A 479 16.26 -7.20 -7.96
CA GLY A 479 17.51 -6.85 -8.65
C GLY A 479 18.33 -8.08 -9.01
N ASN A 480 19.55 -7.87 -9.53
CA ASN A 480 20.42 -8.95 -10.02
C ASN A 480 20.79 -10.00 -8.97
N SER A 481 20.60 -9.70 -7.68
CA SER A 481 20.82 -10.60 -6.54
C SER A 481 19.58 -11.37 -6.10
N GLY A 482 18.43 -11.20 -6.78
CA GLY A 482 17.19 -11.92 -6.53
C GLY A 482 16.00 -11.04 -6.16
N TYR A 483 14.93 -11.69 -5.71
CA TYR A 483 13.73 -11.07 -5.15
C TYR A 483 14.04 -10.30 -3.85
N SER A 484 13.28 -9.26 -3.55
CA SER A 484 13.28 -8.60 -2.24
C SER A 484 11.95 -8.85 -1.54
N TYR A 485 12.00 -9.27 -0.28
CA TYR A 485 10.80 -9.61 0.50
C TYR A 485 10.68 -8.72 1.73
N VAL A 486 9.51 -8.09 1.89
CA VAL A 486 9.01 -7.69 3.21
C VAL A 486 7.98 -8.74 3.62
N TYR A 487 8.24 -9.45 4.70
CA TYR A 487 7.29 -10.35 5.33
C TYR A 487 6.63 -9.66 6.51
N LEU A 488 5.35 -9.92 6.74
CA LEU A 488 4.74 -9.66 8.04
C LEU A 488 5.14 -10.79 9.02
N GLY A 489 5.69 -10.42 10.17
CA GLY A 489 5.90 -11.32 11.31
C GLY A 489 4.75 -11.27 12.34
N ALA A 490 3.88 -10.27 12.20
CA ALA A 490 2.58 -10.12 12.86
C ALA A 490 1.76 -9.09 12.08
N ASP A 491 0.50 -8.86 12.47
CA ASP A 491 -0.30 -7.76 11.91
C ASP A 491 0.46 -6.44 11.95
N THR A 492 0.47 -5.74 10.81
CA THR A 492 1.35 -4.60 10.57
C THR A 492 0.58 -3.43 9.98
N THR A 493 0.77 -2.24 10.54
CA THR A 493 0.26 -0.98 10.00
C THR A 493 1.40 -0.18 9.38
N LEU A 494 1.32 0.12 8.09
CA LEU A 494 2.14 1.13 7.45
C LEU A 494 1.45 2.49 7.62
N SER A 495 2.12 3.44 8.27
CA SER A 495 1.61 4.79 8.54
C SER A 495 2.65 5.85 8.25
N GLY A 496 2.28 7.12 8.35
CA GLY A 496 3.15 8.25 8.01
C GLY A 496 3.01 8.64 6.54
N SER A 497 3.35 9.89 6.24
CA SER A 497 3.15 10.52 4.92
C SER A 497 4.13 10.05 3.83
N GLY A 498 4.95 9.05 4.13
CA GLY A 498 5.89 8.45 3.18
C GLY A 498 5.23 7.48 2.21
N GLN A 499 6.08 6.80 1.43
CA GLN A 499 5.64 5.85 0.41
C GLN A 499 6.32 4.49 0.59
N THR A 500 5.60 3.41 0.31
CA THR A 500 6.17 2.07 0.13
C THR A 500 6.17 1.76 -1.36
N ILE A 501 7.35 1.53 -1.94
CA ILE A 501 7.54 1.42 -3.40
C ILE A 501 7.85 -0.04 -3.76
N LEU A 502 6.96 -0.65 -4.54
CA LEU A 502 7.01 -2.05 -4.98
C LEU A 502 7.48 -2.12 -6.43
N SER A 503 8.77 -2.40 -6.64
CA SER A 503 9.36 -2.37 -7.99
C SER A 503 9.76 -3.74 -8.51
N SER A 504 9.34 -4.05 -9.74
CA SER A 504 9.89 -5.15 -10.53
C SER A 504 11.11 -4.69 -11.34
N SER A 505 12.06 -5.60 -11.53
CA SER A 505 13.32 -5.33 -12.24
C SER A 505 13.33 -5.97 -13.64
N ASN A 506 14.13 -5.38 -14.53
CA ASN A 506 14.32 -5.90 -15.90
C ASN A 506 14.95 -7.30 -15.95
N SER A 507 15.52 -7.80 -14.84
CA SER A 507 16.02 -9.18 -14.71
C SER A 507 14.96 -10.18 -14.23
N GLY A 508 13.69 -9.77 -14.15
CA GLY A 508 12.54 -10.62 -13.79
C GLY A 508 12.29 -10.75 -12.29
N TYR A 509 13.25 -10.35 -11.45
CA TYR A 509 13.06 -10.33 -10.01
C TYR A 509 12.17 -9.16 -9.57
N SER A 510 11.31 -9.42 -8.59
CA SER A 510 10.27 -8.53 -8.10
C SER A 510 10.41 -8.21 -6.60
N GLY A 511 9.80 -7.10 -6.18
CA GLY A 511 9.61 -6.75 -4.77
C GLY A 511 8.26 -7.27 -4.27
N TYR A 512 8.27 -7.98 -3.15
CA TYR A 512 7.09 -8.60 -2.53
C TYR A 512 6.84 -8.02 -1.14
N LEU A 513 5.68 -7.39 -0.94
CA LEU A 513 5.14 -7.12 0.39
C LEU A 513 4.20 -8.26 0.77
N SER A 514 4.74 -9.32 1.37
CA SER A 514 4.08 -10.59 1.66
C SER A 514 3.34 -10.55 3.00
N ASN A 515 2.06 -10.92 2.97
CA ASN A 515 1.18 -10.95 4.14
C ASN A 515 1.53 -12.07 5.13
N ASN A 516 2.06 -13.21 4.67
CA ASN A 516 2.54 -14.32 5.51
C ASN A 516 1.53 -14.75 6.61
N GLY A 517 0.25 -14.83 6.27
CA GLY A 517 -0.85 -15.17 7.18
C GLY A 517 -1.44 -14.01 8.01
N HIS A 518 -0.87 -12.80 7.91
CA HIS A 518 -1.22 -11.64 8.73
C HIS A 518 -1.95 -10.54 7.95
N THR A 519 -2.54 -9.60 8.68
CA THR A 519 -3.24 -8.43 8.13
C THR A 519 -2.27 -7.27 7.91
N LEU A 520 -2.23 -6.75 6.68
CA LEU A 520 -1.59 -5.48 6.36
C LEU A 520 -2.62 -4.36 6.46
N THR A 521 -2.36 -3.33 7.26
CA THR A 521 -3.13 -2.07 7.24
C THR A 521 -2.29 -0.98 6.58
N ILE A 522 -2.85 -0.31 5.59
CA ILE A 522 -2.27 0.90 4.98
C ILE A 522 -3.06 2.08 5.56
N ALA A 523 -2.42 2.91 6.38
CA ALA A 523 -3.07 4.03 7.06
C ALA A 523 -3.41 5.17 6.08
N ALA A 524 -4.29 6.08 6.51
CA ALA A 524 -4.87 7.11 5.64
C ALA A 524 -3.88 8.16 5.11
N ASP A 525 -2.74 8.31 5.78
CA ASP A 525 -1.63 9.17 5.35
C ASP A 525 -0.61 8.44 4.45
N HIS A 526 -0.69 7.11 4.34
CA HIS A 526 0.32 6.31 3.67
C HIS A 526 -0.02 6.01 2.20
N THR A 527 1.03 5.91 1.37
CA THR A 527 0.93 5.47 -0.04
C THR A 527 1.71 4.19 -0.27
N VAL A 528 1.07 3.14 -0.80
CA VAL A 528 1.77 2.00 -1.40
C VAL A 528 1.67 2.12 -2.92
N ARG A 529 2.77 2.03 -3.64
CA ARG A 529 2.81 2.25 -5.10
C ARG A 529 3.74 1.30 -5.82
N GLY A 530 3.49 1.05 -7.11
CA GLY A 530 4.47 0.41 -7.98
C GLY A 530 3.86 -0.58 -8.99
N ASN A 531 4.69 -1.55 -9.39
CA ASN A 531 4.48 -2.46 -10.52
C ASN A 531 4.94 -3.90 -10.16
N SER A 532 4.65 -4.34 -8.94
CA SER A 532 5.15 -5.59 -8.36
C SER A 532 4.10 -6.24 -7.45
N TYR A 533 4.48 -6.97 -6.39
CA TYR A 533 3.54 -7.79 -5.61
C TYR A 533 3.18 -7.17 -4.25
N LEU A 534 1.88 -6.99 -4.05
CA LEU A 534 1.23 -6.61 -2.80
C LEU A 534 0.38 -7.78 -2.31
N GLY A 535 0.80 -8.41 -1.22
CA GLY A 535 0.28 -9.69 -0.75
C GLY A 535 0.90 -10.91 -1.44
N ASP A 536 0.51 -12.09 -0.96
CA ASP A 536 1.06 -13.39 -1.34
C ASP A 536 -0.01 -14.52 -1.36
N GLY A 537 -1.30 -14.16 -1.23
CA GLY A 537 -2.39 -15.13 -1.17
C GLY A 537 -2.62 -15.79 0.19
N SER A 538 -2.06 -15.27 1.29
CA SER A 538 -2.19 -15.89 2.62
C SER A 538 -2.89 -15.05 3.70
N GLY A 539 -3.10 -13.75 3.50
CA GLY A 539 -3.66 -12.84 4.52
C GLY A 539 -4.57 -11.73 3.96
N GLY A 540 -4.99 -10.82 4.85
CA GLY A 540 -5.91 -9.71 4.55
C GLY A 540 -5.21 -8.36 4.33
N ILE A 541 -5.85 -7.44 3.61
CA ILE A 541 -5.34 -6.07 3.41
C ILE A 541 -6.47 -5.08 3.71
N VAL A 542 -6.18 -4.09 4.56
CA VAL A 542 -7.07 -2.98 4.89
C VAL A 542 -6.44 -1.69 4.37
N ASN A 543 -6.94 -1.17 3.26
CA ASN A 543 -6.52 0.11 2.70
C ASN A 543 -7.39 1.26 3.21
N LYS A 544 -6.75 2.20 3.91
CA LYS A 544 -7.33 3.49 4.29
C LYS A 544 -6.63 4.67 3.59
N GLY A 545 -5.50 4.41 2.92
CA GLY A 545 -4.69 5.39 2.22
C GLY A 545 -4.79 5.21 0.70
N LEU A 546 -3.66 5.41 0.01
CA LEU A 546 -3.54 5.27 -1.43
C LEU A 546 -2.78 3.98 -1.80
N VAL A 547 -3.37 3.14 -2.64
CA VAL A 547 -2.67 2.08 -3.38
C VAL A 547 -2.62 2.44 -4.85
N MET A 548 -1.42 2.60 -5.43
CA MET A 548 -1.23 3.09 -6.79
C MET A 548 -0.53 2.07 -7.69
N ALA A 549 -1.23 1.58 -8.70
CA ALA A 549 -0.63 0.78 -9.78
C ALA A 549 -0.03 1.71 -10.85
N GLU A 550 1.25 1.52 -11.17
CA GLU A 550 1.98 2.33 -12.14
C GLU A 550 2.93 1.48 -13.00
N GLY A 551 3.62 2.08 -13.97
CA GLY A 551 4.55 1.37 -14.85
C GLY A 551 3.89 0.47 -15.90
N SER A 552 4.70 -0.31 -16.61
CA SER A 552 4.27 -1.17 -17.74
C SER A 552 3.85 -2.60 -17.31
N SER A 553 4.32 -3.06 -16.16
CA SER A 553 3.91 -4.34 -15.55
C SER A 553 2.73 -4.12 -14.62
N PRO A 554 1.82 -5.09 -14.44
CA PRO A 554 0.74 -4.94 -13.48
C PRO A 554 1.25 -4.79 -12.04
N LEU A 555 0.52 -4.02 -11.23
CA LEU A 555 0.52 -4.25 -9.78
C LEU A 555 -0.30 -5.52 -9.52
N TYR A 556 0.29 -6.50 -8.85
CA TYR A 556 -0.37 -7.74 -8.47
C TYR A 556 -0.82 -7.64 -7.01
N ILE A 557 -2.13 -7.65 -6.77
CA ILE A 557 -2.72 -7.70 -5.43
C ILE A 557 -3.20 -9.13 -5.16
N GLN A 558 -2.56 -9.80 -4.21
CA GLN A 558 -2.76 -11.24 -3.94
C GLN A 558 -3.35 -11.48 -2.55
N MET A 559 -4.67 -11.65 -2.52
CA MET A 559 -5.44 -11.98 -1.32
C MET A 559 -5.63 -13.48 -1.17
N GLY A 560 -5.70 -13.96 0.08
CA GLY A 560 -6.02 -15.36 0.35
C GLY A 560 -7.52 -15.67 0.25
N SER A 561 -7.86 -16.95 0.16
CA SER A 561 -9.24 -17.42 -0.02
C SER A 561 -10.01 -17.68 1.28
N GLY A 562 -9.40 -17.42 2.44
CA GLY A 562 -10.03 -17.62 3.75
C GLY A 562 -11.06 -16.54 4.09
N SER A 563 -12.03 -16.89 4.95
CA SER A 563 -13.00 -15.91 5.48
C SER A 563 -12.28 -14.78 6.22
N GLY A 564 -12.52 -13.53 5.80
CA GLY A 564 -11.86 -12.33 6.33
C GLY A 564 -10.56 -11.92 5.60
N GLN A 565 -10.13 -12.67 4.58
CA GLN A 565 -8.94 -12.35 3.78
C GLN A 565 -9.31 -11.53 2.53
N THR A 566 -10.12 -10.48 2.70
CA THR A 566 -10.51 -9.54 1.63
C THR A 566 -9.54 -8.36 1.55
N PHE A 567 -9.50 -7.70 0.39
CA PHE A 567 -8.96 -6.34 0.32
C PHE A 567 -10.10 -5.36 0.68
N ASP A 568 -10.14 -4.93 1.94
CA ASP A 568 -11.04 -3.88 2.41
C ASP A 568 -10.46 -2.53 2.01
N ASN A 569 -11.14 -1.85 1.08
CA ASN A 569 -10.81 -0.52 0.60
C ASN A 569 -11.84 0.53 1.05
N SER A 570 -12.74 0.20 1.99
CA SER A 570 -13.87 1.04 2.41
C SER A 570 -13.54 2.50 2.74
N HIS A 571 -12.31 2.78 3.19
CA HIS A 571 -11.84 4.11 3.55
C HIS A 571 -10.67 4.60 2.68
N GLY A 572 -10.29 3.83 1.65
CA GLY A 572 -9.10 4.07 0.83
C GLY A 572 -9.40 4.35 -0.64
N VAL A 573 -8.33 4.63 -1.37
CA VAL A 573 -8.32 4.77 -2.83
C VAL A 573 -7.36 3.75 -3.42
N VAL A 574 -7.83 2.99 -4.41
CA VAL A 574 -6.95 2.31 -5.37
C VAL A 574 -6.93 3.14 -6.65
N GLN A 575 -5.75 3.55 -7.08
CA GLN A 575 -5.55 4.32 -8.31
C GLN A 575 -4.72 3.50 -9.30
N ILE A 576 -5.07 3.56 -10.57
CA ILE A 576 -4.33 2.94 -11.68
C ILE A 576 -3.91 4.07 -12.63
N ALA A 577 -2.61 4.20 -12.85
CA ALA A 577 -2.06 5.22 -13.74
C ALA A 577 -2.42 4.98 -15.22
N ASP A 578 -2.23 6.00 -16.05
CA ASP A 578 -2.40 5.87 -17.50
C ASP A 578 -1.50 4.75 -18.07
N GLY A 579 -2.07 3.89 -18.90
CA GLY A 579 -1.41 2.71 -19.47
C GLY A 579 -1.11 1.56 -18.49
N ALA A 580 -1.11 1.80 -17.18
CA ALA A 580 -0.82 0.79 -16.16
C ALA A 580 -1.93 -0.26 -16.04
N ALA A 581 -1.66 -1.33 -15.27
CA ALA A 581 -2.60 -2.42 -15.05
C ALA A 581 -2.68 -2.83 -13.57
N LEU A 582 -3.87 -3.22 -13.14
CA LEU A 582 -4.11 -3.90 -11.88
C LEU A 582 -4.50 -5.35 -12.16
N ASN A 583 -3.79 -6.29 -11.53
CA ASN A 583 -4.16 -7.70 -11.50
C ASN A 583 -4.50 -8.07 -10.05
N LEU A 584 -5.72 -8.52 -9.81
CA LEU A 584 -6.26 -8.80 -8.48
C LEU A 584 -6.65 -10.27 -8.40
N SER A 585 -6.13 -11.00 -7.41
CA SER A 585 -6.67 -12.31 -7.00
C SER A 585 -7.42 -12.15 -5.68
N GLY A 586 -8.74 -12.34 -5.71
CA GLY A 586 -9.64 -12.13 -4.57
C GLY A 586 -10.64 -11.01 -4.83
N ILE A 587 -11.20 -10.47 -3.74
CA ILE A 587 -12.23 -9.42 -3.76
C ILE A 587 -11.63 -8.11 -3.23
N LEU A 588 -11.79 -7.04 -4.01
CA LEU A 588 -11.61 -5.66 -3.58
C LEU A 588 -12.99 -5.06 -3.28
N SER A 589 -13.20 -4.67 -2.02
CA SER A 589 -14.51 -4.25 -1.50
C SER A 589 -14.47 -2.84 -0.89
N GLY A 590 -15.43 -1.99 -1.26
CA GLY A 590 -15.58 -0.63 -0.72
C GLY A 590 -14.66 0.46 -1.29
N GLY A 591 -15.01 1.72 -1.00
CA GLY A 591 -14.18 2.90 -1.31
C GLY A 591 -14.10 3.26 -2.79
N ARG A 592 -13.00 3.90 -3.21
CA ARG A 592 -12.80 4.40 -4.59
C ARG A 592 -11.80 3.56 -5.36
N LEU A 593 -12.15 3.19 -6.60
CA LEU A 593 -11.23 2.70 -7.62
C LEU A 593 -11.17 3.73 -8.78
N GLU A 594 -9.98 4.23 -9.08
CA GLU A 594 -9.79 5.34 -10.02
C GLU A 594 -8.77 5.01 -11.11
N GLY A 595 -9.09 5.34 -12.37
CA GLY A 595 -8.14 5.26 -13.48
C GLY A 595 -7.80 6.64 -14.03
N THR A 596 -6.52 7.01 -14.11
CA THR A 596 -6.11 8.36 -14.57
C THR A 596 -5.98 8.47 -16.10
N GLY A 597 -6.45 7.49 -16.86
CA GLY A 597 -6.28 7.40 -18.32
C GLY A 597 -6.68 6.05 -18.88
N SER A 598 -5.78 5.38 -19.60
CA SER A 598 -5.94 4.04 -20.18
C SER A 598 -5.73 2.92 -19.14
N ALA A 599 -6.25 3.07 -17.93
CA ALA A 599 -6.03 2.19 -16.78
C ALA A 599 -6.72 0.82 -16.93
N ASN A 600 -5.95 -0.26 -16.82
CA ASN A 600 -6.41 -1.60 -17.22
C ASN A 600 -6.74 -2.50 -16.02
N LEU A 601 -7.89 -3.16 -16.08
CA LEU A 601 -8.28 -4.22 -15.15
C LEU A 601 -7.95 -5.58 -15.80
N HIS A 602 -6.96 -6.29 -15.23
CA HIS A 602 -6.47 -7.60 -15.71
C HIS A 602 -6.92 -8.71 -14.74
N GLY A 603 -8.24 -8.92 -14.60
CA GLY A 603 -8.81 -9.84 -13.61
C GLY A 603 -9.34 -9.16 -12.34
N GLY A 604 -9.88 -9.98 -11.44
CA GLY A 604 -10.33 -9.58 -10.10
C GLY A 604 -11.84 -9.51 -9.91
N SER A 605 -12.25 -9.54 -8.65
CA SER A 605 -13.62 -9.30 -8.21
C SER A 605 -13.72 -7.95 -7.49
N TYR A 606 -14.71 -7.15 -7.89
CA TYR A 606 -14.88 -5.75 -7.50
C TYR A 606 -16.27 -5.58 -6.87
N GLN A 607 -16.34 -5.15 -5.62
CA GLN A 607 -17.58 -5.15 -4.83
C GLN A 607 -17.82 -3.80 -4.15
N ASP A 608 -19.04 -3.28 -4.22
CA ASP A 608 -19.48 -2.10 -3.46
C ASP A 608 -18.55 -0.87 -3.63
N LEU A 609 -18.05 -0.64 -4.85
CA LEU A 609 -17.06 0.38 -5.18
C LEU A 609 -17.68 1.64 -5.79
N SER A 610 -17.05 2.79 -5.56
CA SER A 610 -17.18 3.93 -6.47
C SER A 610 -16.07 3.91 -7.53
N LEU A 611 -16.44 3.81 -8.81
CA LEU A 611 -15.51 3.88 -9.93
C LEU A 611 -15.36 5.32 -10.41
N ALA A 612 -14.13 5.75 -10.72
CA ALA A 612 -13.86 7.11 -11.17
C ALA A 612 -12.75 7.19 -12.23
N GLY A 613 -12.70 8.33 -12.94
CA GLY A 613 -11.76 8.54 -14.04
C GLY A 613 -12.10 7.65 -15.23
N SER A 614 -11.10 7.06 -15.88
CA SER A 614 -11.26 6.16 -17.02
C SER A 614 -10.64 4.80 -16.69
N LEU A 615 -11.46 3.75 -16.65
CA LEU A 615 -11.08 2.37 -16.41
C LEU A 615 -11.47 1.52 -17.62
N GLN A 616 -10.69 0.48 -17.94
CA GLN A 616 -11.02 -0.42 -19.03
C GLN A 616 -10.72 -1.89 -18.77
N VAL A 617 -11.60 -2.76 -19.28
CA VAL A 617 -11.35 -4.19 -19.48
C VAL A 617 -11.01 -4.37 -20.96
N LYS A 618 -9.75 -4.67 -21.26
CA LYS A 618 -9.25 -4.90 -22.62
C LYS A 618 -9.53 -6.33 -23.10
N SER A 619 -9.61 -6.50 -24.42
CA SER A 619 -9.67 -7.80 -25.10
C SER A 619 -8.77 -8.86 -24.48
N GLY A 620 -9.33 -10.03 -24.16
CA GLY A 620 -8.64 -11.14 -23.50
C GLY A 620 -8.65 -11.10 -21.97
N ASN A 621 -9.15 -10.00 -21.36
CA ASN A 621 -9.32 -9.89 -19.90
C ASN A 621 -10.79 -9.99 -19.50
N SER A 622 -11.00 -10.32 -18.23
CA SER A 622 -12.29 -10.25 -17.56
C SER A 622 -12.18 -9.55 -16.21
N ALA A 623 -13.32 -9.09 -15.69
CA ALA A 623 -13.50 -8.65 -14.32
C ALA A 623 -14.86 -9.15 -13.82
N THR A 624 -15.01 -9.34 -12.51
CA THR A 624 -16.29 -9.67 -11.88
C THR A 624 -16.74 -8.49 -11.03
N VAL A 625 -18.00 -8.08 -11.14
CA VAL A 625 -18.61 -7.02 -10.30
C VAL A 625 -19.75 -7.58 -9.45
N SER A 626 -19.99 -6.99 -8.29
CA SER A 626 -21.10 -7.34 -7.41
C SER A 626 -21.54 -6.17 -6.52
N GLY A 627 -22.81 -6.17 -6.08
CA GLY A 627 -23.32 -5.17 -5.15
C GLY A 627 -23.58 -3.81 -5.80
N ALA A 628 -23.25 -2.72 -5.10
CA ALA A 628 -23.48 -1.35 -5.54
C ALA A 628 -22.22 -0.73 -6.18
N ILE A 629 -22.18 -0.65 -7.51
CA ILE A 629 -21.07 -0.06 -8.25
C ILE A 629 -21.44 1.37 -8.67
N ASN A 630 -20.94 2.36 -7.93
CA ASN A 630 -21.18 3.78 -8.18
C ASN A 630 -20.13 4.37 -9.13
N ASN A 631 -20.33 4.17 -10.44
CA ASN A 631 -19.46 4.68 -11.49
C ASN A 631 -19.77 6.15 -11.82
N VAL A 632 -18.87 7.06 -11.42
CA VAL A 632 -18.88 8.48 -11.77
C VAL A 632 -17.90 8.84 -12.91
N GLY A 633 -17.25 7.83 -13.50
CA GLY A 633 -16.30 7.95 -14.60
C GLY A 633 -16.72 7.16 -15.83
N THR A 634 -15.75 6.66 -16.59
CA THR A 634 -15.96 5.80 -17.76
C THR A 634 -15.42 4.40 -17.48
N LEU A 635 -16.26 3.38 -17.67
CA LEU A 635 -15.86 1.98 -17.69
C LEU A 635 -15.97 1.45 -19.13
N ASN A 636 -14.84 1.21 -19.79
CA ASN A 636 -14.78 0.79 -21.19
C ASN A 636 -14.50 -0.73 -21.33
N LEU A 637 -15.41 -1.44 -21.99
CA LEU A 637 -15.27 -2.86 -22.33
C LEU A 637 -14.97 -2.96 -23.83
N SER A 638 -13.69 -3.12 -24.17
CA SER A 638 -13.24 -3.14 -25.55
C SER A 638 -12.91 -4.56 -26.03
N GLY A 639 -13.70 -5.08 -26.98
CA GLY A 639 -13.31 -6.26 -27.75
C GLY A 639 -12.17 -5.93 -28.70
N GLY A 640 -11.40 -6.93 -29.14
CA GLY A 640 -10.27 -6.71 -30.03
C GLY A 640 -9.55 -7.99 -30.42
N ASN A 641 -8.36 -7.85 -31.02
CA ASN A 641 -7.63 -8.99 -31.61
C ASN A 641 -7.23 -10.08 -30.60
N SER A 642 -7.18 -9.77 -29.31
CA SER A 642 -6.91 -10.75 -28.24
C SER A 642 -8.17 -11.39 -27.66
N GLY A 643 -9.35 -11.17 -28.26
CA GLY A 643 -10.62 -11.77 -27.85
C GLY A 643 -11.66 -10.77 -27.33
N TYR A 644 -12.73 -11.31 -26.76
CA TYR A 644 -13.75 -10.54 -26.04
C TYR A 644 -13.18 -9.89 -24.78
N SER A 645 -13.86 -8.86 -24.26
CA SER A 645 -13.67 -8.38 -22.89
C SER A 645 -14.96 -8.59 -22.09
N TYR A 646 -14.84 -9.08 -20.87
CA TYR A 646 -16.00 -9.44 -20.04
C TYR A 646 -16.01 -8.67 -18.72
N VAL A 647 -17.16 -8.10 -18.38
CA VAL A 647 -17.53 -7.83 -16.99
C VAL A 647 -18.65 -8.80 -16.63
N TYR A 648 -18.37 -9.74 -15.74
CA TYR A 648 -19.36 -10.71 -15.23
C TYR A 648 -20.03 -10.16 -13.97
N LEU A 649 -21.31 -10.42 -13.79
CA LEU A 649 -21.93 -10.29 -12.47
C LEU A 649 -21.59 -11.50 -11.59
N GLY A 650 -21.14 -11.25 -10.37
CA GLY A 650 -20.96 -12.27 -9.31
C GLY A 650 -22.14 -12.36 -8.33
N ALA A 651 -23.04 -11.39 -8.39
CA ALA A 651 -24.31 -11.32 -7.66
C ALA A 651 -25.24 -10.33 -8.38
N ASP A 652 -26.48 -10.17 -7.92
CA ASP A 652 -27.33 -9.05 -8.36
C ASP A 652 -26.58 -7.72 -8.12
N THR A 653 -26.52 -6.88 -9.15
CA THR A 653 -25.60 -5.73 -9.19
C THR A 653 -26.33 -4.48 -9.67
N THR A 654 -26.10 -3.36 -8.99
CA THR A 654 -26.56 -2.04 -9.42
C THR A 654 -25.39 -1.22 -9.95
N LEU A 655 -25.47 -0.78 -11.21
CA LEU A 655 -24.61 0.26 -11.75
C LEU A 655 -25.29 1.62 -11.54
N SER A 656 -24.72 2.47 -10.70
CA SER A 656 -25.19 3.84 -10.43
C SER A 656 -24.12 4.86 -10.71
N GLY A 657 -24.44 6.14 -10.50
CA GLY A 657 -23.51 7.24 -10.68
C GLY A 657 -23.59 7.82 -12.09
N SER A 658 -23.34 9.13 -12.19
CA SER A 658 -23.44 9.93 -13.43
C SER A 658 -22.41 9.58 -14.53
N GLY A 659 -21.65 8.49 -14.36
CA GLY A 659 -20.69 7.99 -15.31
C GLY A 659 -21.31 7.18 -16.44
N GLN A 660 -20.45 6.56 -17.25
CA GLN A 660 -20.86 5.73 -18.38
C GLN A 660 -20.14 4.38 -18.38
N THR A 661 -20.86 3.34 -18.81
CA THR A 661 -20.29 2.06 -19.22
C THR A 661 -20.36 1.97 -20.74
N ILE A 662 -19.21 1.84 -21.40
CA ILE A 662 -19.10 1.81 -22.86
C ILE A 662 -18.78 0.38 -23.29
N LEU A 663 -19.60 -0.18 -24.16
CA LEU A 663 -19.37 -1.45 -24.85
C LEU A 663 -18.83 -1.14 -26.25
N SER A 664 -17.71 -1.76 -26.65
CA SER A 664 -17.20 -1.62 -28.02
C SER A 664 -17.07 -2.96 -28.74
N SER A 665 -17.51 -2.98 -30.00
CA SER A 665 -17.22 -4.03 -30.97
C SER A 665 -15.90 -3.73 -31.68
N SER A 666 -15.32 -4.76 -32.30
CA SER A 666 -14.12 -4.64 -33.12
C SER A 666 -14.31 -5.31 -34.49
N ASN A 667 -13.54 -4.86 -35.47
CA ASN A 667 -13.58 -5.41 -36.84
C ASN A 667 -13.13 -6.89 -36.90
N SER A 668 -12.53 -7.44 -35.84
CA SER A 668 -12.20 -8.86 -35.70
C SER A 668 -13.35 -9.71 -35.11
N GLY A 669 -14.54 -9.14 -34.93
CA GLY A 669 -15.76 -9.82 -34.47
C GLY A 669 -15.90 -9.90 -32.95
N TYR A 670 -14.81 -9.70 -32.21
CA TYR A 670 -14.84 -9.65 -30.75
C TYR A 670 -15.42 -8.33 -30.25
N SER A 671 -16.17 -8.40 -29.15
CA SER A 671 -16.87 -7.25 -28.55
C SER A 671 -16.73 -7.22 -27.02
N GLY A 672 -17.08 -6.09 -26.40
CA GLY A 672 -17.30 -6.00 -24.95
C GLY A 672 -18.62 -6.64 -24.53
N TYR A 673 -18.59 -7.37 -23.40
CA TYR A 673 -19.72 -8.06 -22.78
C TYR A 673 -19.90 -7.59 -21.34
N LEU A 674 -21.03 -6.98 -21.02
CA LEU A 674 -21.53 -6.87 -19.64
C LEU A 674 -22.46 -8.07 -19.39
N SER A 675 -21.88 -9.19 -18.93
CA SER A 675 -22.53 -10.49 -18.81
C SER A 675 -23.27 -10.63 -17.48
N ASN A 676 -24.56 -10.98 -17.59
CA ASN A 676 -25.45 -11.15 -16.45
C ASN A 676 -25.13 -12.40 -15.60
N ASN A 677 -24.60 -13.47 -16.19
CA ASN A 677 -24.14 -14.67 -15.49
C ASN A 677 -25.18 -15.26 -14.49
N GLY A 678 -26.46 -15.24 -14.87
CA GLY A 678 -27.61 -15.70 -14.07
C GLY A 678 -28.23 -14.65 -13.14
N HIS A 679 -27.60 -13.48 -12.98
CA HIS A 679 -27.98 -12.41 -12.05
C HIS A 679 -28.72 -11.26 -12.71
N THR A 680 -29.33 -10.40 -11.89
CA THR A 680 -30.02 -9.19 -12.31
C THR A 680 -29.07 -8.00 -12.35
N LEU A 681 -29.02 -7.33 -13.50
CA LEU A 681 -28.35 -6.03 -13.66
C LEU A 681 -29.38 -4.92 -13.45
N THR A 682 -29.15 -4.01 -12.51
CA THR A 682 -29.91 -2.74 -12.42
C THR A 682 -29.05 -1.60 -12.92
N ILE A 683 -29.53 -0.88 -13.95
CA ILE A 683 -28.94 0.37 -14.43
C ILE A 683 -29.72 1.50 -13.74
N ALA A 684 -29.09 2.24 -12.83
CA ALA A 684 -29.75 3.31 -12.09
C ALA A 684 -30.00 4.56 -12.96
N ALA A 685 -30.84 5.46 -12.47
CA ALA A 685 -31.39 6.57 -13.25
C ALA A 685 -30.37 7.62 -13.72
N ASP A 686 -29.23 7.71 -13.05
CA ASP A 686 -28.12 8.59 -13.41
C ASP A 686 -27.07 7.91 -14.32
N HIS A 687 -27.14 6.59 -14.50
CA HIS A 687 -26.13 5.85 -15.25
C HIS A 687 -26.47 5.69 -16.73
N THR A 688 -25.42 5.71 -17.58
CA THR A 688 -25.54 5.44 -19.03
C THR A 688 -24.77 4.18 -19.41
N VAL A 689 -25.42 3.22 -20.06
CA VAL A 689 -24.76 2.12 -20.78
C VAL A 689 -24.87 2.41 -22.27
N ARG A 690 -23.76 2.41 -23.02
CA ARG A 690 -23.78 2.80 -24.44
C ARG A 690 -22.78 2.05 -25.31
N GLY A 691 -22.94 2.17 -26.62
CA GLY A 691 -21.99 1.70 -27.63
C GLY A 691 -22.55 0.59 -28.50
N ALA A 692 -21.67 -0.34 -28.87
CA ALA A 692 -21.98 -1.54 -29.64
C ALA A 692 -21.25 -2.75 -29.02
N GLY A 693 -21.95 -3.86 -28.82
CA GLY A 693 -21.44 -4.98 -28.04
C GLY A 693 -22.60 -5.75 -27.39
N TYR A 694 -22.36 -6.38 -26.25
CA TYR A 694 -23.34 -7.25 -25.60
C TYR A 694 -23.68 -6.77 -24.19
N LEU A 695 -24.93 -6.38 -24.02
CA LEU A 695 -25.55 -6.09 -22.74
C LEU A 695 -26.37 -7.32 -22.33
N GLY A 696 -25.82 -8.12 -21.42
CA GLY A 696 -26.29 -9.44 -21.06
C GLY A 696 -25.78 -10.57 -21.97
N ASP A 697 -26.12 -11.79 -21.58
CA ASP A 697 -25.68 -13.06 -22.17
C ASP A 697 -26.82 -14.09 -22.31
N GLY A 698 -28.07 -13.66 -22.11
CA GLY A 698 -29.26 -14.51 -22.17
C GLY A 698 -29.52 -15.36 -20.92
N SER A 699 -28.74 -15.22 -19.84
CA SER A 699 -28.90 -16.01 -18.61
C SER A 699 -29.64 -15.30 -17.48
N GLY A 700 -29.52 -13.97 -17.38
CA GLY A 700 -30.12 -13.13 -16.33
C GLY A 700 -31.12 -12.08 -16.84
N GLY A 701 -31.57 -11.20 -15.95
CA GLY A 701 -32.51 -10.10 -16.25
C GLY A 701 -31.86 -8.71 -16.15
N ILE A 702 -32.48 -7.70 -16.75
CA ILE A 702 -32.00 -6.31 -16.72
C ILE A 702 -33.14 -5.39 -16.31
N VAL A 703 -32.89 -4.50 -15.35
CA VAL A 703 -33.80 -3.42 -14.95
C VAL A 703 -33.15 -2.10 -15.34
N ASN A 704 -33.67 -1.45 -16.39
CA ASN A 704 -33.22 -0.15 -16.84
C ASN A 704 -34.05 0.97 -16.20
N LYS A 705 -33.38 1.82 -15.42
CA LYS A 705 -33.92 3.09 -14.90
C LYS A 705 -33.20 4.30 -15.50
N GLY A 706 -32.07 4.09 -16.16
CA GLY A 706 -31.22 5.11 -16.77
C GLY A 706 -31.31 5.11 -18.29
N LEU A 707 -30.18 5.39 -18.93
CA LEU A 707 -30.05 5.43 -20.39
C LEU A 707 -29.30 4.19 -20.91
N VAL A 708 -29.91 3.46 -21.84
CA VAL A 708 -29.23 2.46 -22.68
C VAL A 708 -29.19 2.96 -24.11
N MET A 709 -28.00 3.23 -24.65
CA MET A 709 -27.83 3.86 -25.97
C MET A 709 -27.06 2.99 -26.98
N ALA A 710 -27.76 2.53 -28.02
CA ALA A 710 -27.16 1.85 -29.17
C ALA A 710 -26.58 2.89 -30.16
N GLU A 711 -25.30 2.76 -30.50
CA GLU A 711 -24.59 3.72 -31.36
C GLU A 711 -23.43 3.06 -32.12
N GLY A 712 -22.95 3.72 -33.18
CA GLY A 712 -21.90 3.20 -34.05
C GLY A 712 -22.44 2.31 -35.17
N SER A 713 -21.52 1.68 -35.91
CA SER A 713 -21.84 0.89 -37.12
C SER A 713 -22.19 -0.58 -36.84
N SER A 714 -21.77 -1.11 -35.69
CA SER A 714 -22.16 -2.43 -35.20
C SER A 714 -23.41 -2.33 -34.32
N PRO A 715 -24.25 -3.38 -34.25
CA PRO A 715 -25.37 -3.40 -33.34
C PRO A 715 -24.95 -3.46 -31.86
N LEU A 716 -25.76 -2.85 -30.99
CA LEU A 716 -25.87 -3.26 -29.60
C LEU A 716 -26.77 -4.51 -29.53
N TYR A 717 -26.31 -5.56 -28.85
CA TYR A 717 -27.09 -6.73 -28.53
C TYR A 717 -27.56 -6.66 -27.08
N ILE A 718 -28.86 -6.79 -26.84
CA ILE A 718 -29.42 -7.01 -25.50
C ILE A 718 -29.84 -8.47 -25.40
N GLN A 719 -29.30 -9.19 -24.43
CA GLN A 719 -29.55 -10.62 -24.26
C GLN A 719 -29.99 -10.93 -22.82
N VAL A 720 -31.28 -11.21 -22.66
CA VAL A 720 -31.91 -11.52 -21.37
C VAL A 720 -32.55 -12.91 -21.37
N GLY A 721 -32.82 -13.45 -20.18
CA GLY A 721 -33.39 -14.78 -20.01
C GLY A 721 -34.80 -14.93 -20.60
N SER A 722 -35.13 -16.15 -20.99
CA SER A 722 -36.48 -16.52 -21.46
C SER A 722 -37.44 -16.94 -20.34
N SER A 723 -36.95 -17.08 -19.11
CA SER A 723 -37.76 -17.41 -17.93
C SER A 723 -38.45 -16.17 -17.35
N SER A 724 -39.64 -16.35 -16.77
CA SER A 724 -40.36 -15.30 -16.04
C SER A 724 -39.47 -14.60 -15.01
N GLY A 725 -39.50 -13.27 -15.00
CA GLY A 725 -38.67 -12.44 -14.12
C GLY A 725 -37.24 -12.19 -14.60
N ARG A 726 -36.85 -12.66 -15.80
CA ARG A 726 -35.54 -12.38 -16.43
C ARG A 726 -35.66 -11.59 -17.74
N THR A 727 -36.60 -10.66 -17.82
CA THR A 727 -36.78 -9.75 -18.97
C THR A 727 -35.83 -8.55 -18.91
N PHE A 728 -35.88 -7.69 -19.93
CA PHE A 728 -35.40 -6.32 -19.85
C PHE A 728 -36.59 -5.42 -19.47
N ASP A 729 -36.69 -5.03 -18.21
CA ASP A 729 -37.67 -4.07 -17.71
C ASP A 729 -37.17 -2.64 -17.98
N ASN A 730 -37.88 -1.89 -18.81
CA ASN A 730 -37.57 -0.51 -19.18
C ASN A 730 -38.57 0.50 -18.59
N SER A 731 -39.45 0.07 -17.66
CA SER A 731 -40.58 0.86 -17.14
C SER A 731 -40.22 2.23 -16.57
N HIS A 732 -38.97 2.40 -16.11
CA HIS A 732 -38.45 3.65 -15.53
C HIS A 732 -37.27 4.24 -16.31
N GLY A 733 -36.91 3.66 -17.46
CA GLY A 733 -35.70 4.00 -18.23
C GLY A 733 -35.99 4.43 -19.65
N VAL A 734 -34.91 4.75 -20.37
CA VAL A 734 -34.93 5.06 -21.80
C VAL A 734 -33.95 4.15 -22.54
N VAL A 735 -34.41 3.55 -23.63
CA VAL A 735 -33.54 2.96 -24.65
C VAL A 735 -33.47 3.93 -25.82
N GLN A 736 -32.26 4.27 -26.26
CA GLN A 736 -32.02 5.20 -27.36
C GLN A 736 -31.20 4.54 -28.45
N ILE A 737 -31.53 4.80 -29.71
CA ILE A 737 -30.82 4.27 -30.87
C ILE A 737 -30.45 5.45 -31.77
N ALA A 738 -29.15 5.63 -31.99
CA ALA A 738 -28.61 6.67 -32.85
C ALA A 738 -29.03 6.48 -34.32
N ASP A 739 -28.91 7.53 -35.13
CA ASP A 739 -29.21 7.44 -36.57
C ASP A 739 -28.37 6.36 -37.26
N GLY A 740 -29.03 5.49 -38.04
CA GLY A 740 -28.43 4.36 -38.74
C GLY A 740 -27.90 3.22 -37.86
N ALA A 741 -27.79 3.40 -36.53
CA ALA A 741 -27.35 2.39 -35.58
C ALA A 741 -28.42 1.30 -35.39
N ALA A 742 -28.02 0.17 -34.80
CA ALA A 742 -28.88 -0.99 -34.64
C ALA A 742 -28.94 -1.51 -33.21
N LEU A 743 -30.13 -1.94 -32.79
CA LEU A 743 -30.39 -2.68 -31.56
C LEU A 743 -30.96 -4.05 -31.93
N ASN A 744 -30.27 -5.10 -31.49
CA ASN A 744 -30.69 -6.49 -31.66
C ASN A 744 -31.08 -7.09 -30.30
N LEU A 745 -32.30 -7.61 -30.19
CA LEU A 745 -32.83 -8.19 -28.96
C LEU A 745 -32.80 -9.72 -29.00
N SER A 746 -32.48 -10.33 -27.86
CA SER A 746 -32.69 -11.75 -27.58
C SER A 746 -33.37 -11.86 -26.21
N GLY A 747 -34.65 -12.22 -26.22
CA GLY A 747 -35.54 -12.12 -25.06
C GLY A 747 -36.59 -11.00 -25.24
N THR A 748 -37.25 -10.62 -24.14
CA THR A 748 -38.30 -9.60 -24.14
C THR A 748 -37.84 -8.31 -23.47
N LEU A 749 -38.06 -7.18 -24.15
CA LEU A 749 -38.01 -5.83 -23.59
C LEU A 749 -39.45 -5.40 -23.29
N SER A 750 -39.72 -5.06 -22.03
CA SER A 750 -41.05 -4.59 -21.59
C SER A 750 -41.04 -3.12 -21.19
N ASP A 751 -42.14 -2.44 -21.50
CA ASP A 751 -42.49 -1.09 -21.05
C ASP A 751 -41.54 0.04 -21.50
N GLY A 752 -41.81 1.25 -21.02
CA GLY A 752 -40.95 2.42 -21.20
C GLY A 752 -40.87 2.98 -22.64
N SER A 753 -39.92 3.90 -22.83
CA SER A 753 -39.69 4.57 -24.11
C SER A 753 -38.47 4.00 -24.84
N ILE A 754 -38.65 3.75 -26.14
CA ILE A 754 -37.56 3.50 -27.09
C ILE A 754 -37.51 4.69 -28.06
N GLN A 755 -36.33 5.30 -28.20
CA GLN A 755 -36.13 6.57 -28.92
C GLN A 755 -35.21 6.39 -30.13
N GLY A 756 -35.72 6.61 -31.34
CA GLY A 756 -34.95 6.60 -32.59
C GLY A 756 -34.56 8.01 -33.02
N LEU A 757 -33.26 8.33 -33.01
CA LEU A 757 -32.75 9.67 -33.38
C LEU A 757 -32.65 9.94 -34.89
N GLY A 758 -33.04 8.98 -35.73
CA GLY A 758 -32.91 9.03 -37.19
C GLY A 758 -33.55 7.77 -37.78
N LEU A 759 -32.92 7.10 -38.74
CA LEU A 759 -33.32 5.76 -39.17
C LEU A 759 -32.73 4.68 -38.25
N ALA A 760 -33.21 4.65 -37.01
CA ALA A 760 -32.83 3.65 -36.01
C ALA A 760 -33.26 2.24 -36.45
N LYS A 761 -32.41 1.23 -36.25
CA LYS A 761 -32.71 -0.16 -36.64
C LYS A 761 -33.04 -1.03 -35.42
N LEU A 762 -34.14 -1.76 -35.51
CA LEU A 762 -34.57 -2.76 -34.52
C LEU A 762 -34.54 -4.16 -35.14
N GLY A 763 -34.11 -5.17 -34.40
CA GLY A 763 -34.17 -6.57 -34.84
C GLY A 763 -34.20 -7.55 -33.67
N GLY A 764 -34.73 -8.75 -33.92
CA GLY A 764 -34.77 -9.83 -32.94
C GLY A 764 -35.78 -9.63 -31.80
N GLY A 765 -35.89 -10.67 -30.96
CA GLY A 765 -36.58 -10.63 -29.67
C GLY A 765 -38.05 -10.23 -29.71
N SER A 766 -38.51 -9.69 -28.58
CA SER A 766 -39.88 -9.27 -28.34
C SER A 766 -39.92 -7.88 -27.70
N LEU A 767 -40.85 -7.03 -28.17
CA LEU A 767 -41.23 -5.76 -27.55
C LEU A 767 -42.64 -5.90 -26.97
N GLU A 768 -42.80 -5.68 -25.67
CA GLU A 768 -44.09 -5.76 -24.99
C GLU A 768 -44.41 -4.44 -24.26
N ALA A 769 -45.59 -3.85 -24.50
CA ALA A 769 -46.06 -2.60 -23.87
C ALA A 769 -45.14 -1.36 -24.05
N ALA A 770 -44.09 -1.45 -24.87
CA ALA A 770 -43.16 -0.36 -25.12
C ALA A 770 -43.74 0.74 -26.04
N VAL A 771 -43.20 1.96 -25.90
CA VAL A 771 -43.55 3.11 -26.74
C VAL A 771 -42.38 3.48 -27.64
N LEU A 772 -42.53 3.24 -28.95
CA LEU A 772 -41.60 3.70 -29.98
C LEU A 772 -41.83 5.18 -30.28
N THR A 773 -40.79 5.98 -30.11
CA THR A 773 -40.75 7.42 -30.41
C THR A 773 -39.59 7.72 -31.35
N GLY A 774 -39.80 8.59 -32.34
CA GLY A 774 -38.86 8.72 -33.47
C GLY A 774 -39.01 7.62 -34.51
N ASN A 775 -38.12 7.61 -35.51
CA ASN A 775 -38.27 6.78 -36.69
C ASN A 775 -37.48 5.47 -36.60
N PHE A 776 -38.08 4.36 -37.02
CA PHE A 776 -37.48 3.03 -36.96
C PHE A 776 -37.58 2.29 -38.29
N SER A 777 -36.59 1.43 -38.54
CA SER A 777 -36.63 0.40 -39.57
C SER A 777 -36.39 -0.96 -38.91
N SER A 778 -37.07 -2.00 -39.36
CA SER A 778 -36.67 -3.36 -38.99
C SER A 778 -35.36 -3.73 -39.70
N SER A 779 -34.51 -4.50 -39.01
CA SER A 779 -33.29 -5.15 -39.53
C SER A 779 -33.32 -6.67 -39.36
N GLY A 780 -34.43 -7.22 -38.89
CA GLY A 780 -34.67 -8.65 -38.71
C GLY A 780 -36.11 -8.91 -38.26
N SER A 781 -36.41 -10.16 -37.87
CA SER A 781 -37.72 -10.52 -37.31
C SER A 781 -37.89 -9.99 -35.89
N ILE A 782 -39.02 -9.38 -35.57
CA ILE A 782 -39.34 -8.84 -34.22
C ILE A 782 -40.75 -9.28 -33.82
N ASN A 783 -40.94 -9.70 -32.57
CA ASN A 783 -42.28 -9.88 -32.00
C ASN A 783 -42.72 -8.58 -31.32
N ILE A 784 -43.95 -8.11 -31.55
CA ILE A 784 -44.49 -6.91 -30.93
C ILE A 784 -45.87 -7.21 -30.31
N LYS A 785 -46.07 -6.78 -29.08
CA LYS A 785 -47.29 -6.99 -28.31
C LYS A 785 -47.66 -5.73 -27.54
N ASN A 786 -48.91 -5.28 -27.65
CA ASN A 786 -49.38 -4.06 -26.98
C ASN A 786 -48.51 -2.81 -27.27
N LEU A 787 -47.89 -2.74 -28.44
CA LEU A 787 -46.89 -1.74 -28.79
C LEU A 787 -47.54 -0.42 -29.20
N THR A 788 -46.98 0.72 -28.75
CA THR A 788 -47.35 2.04 -29.28
C THR A 788 -46.28 2.54 -30.26
N ILE A 789 -46.69 2.99 -31.44
CA ILE A 789 -45.85 3.62 -32.47
C ILE A 789 -46.24 5.09 -32.55
N ALA A 790 -45.44 6.00 -31.99
CA ALA A 790 -45.76 7.43 -31.94
C ALA A 790 -45.36 8.19 -33.22
N ASN A 791 -44.37 7.70 -33.96
CA ASN A 791 -43.89 8.29 -35.21
C ASN A 791 -43.91 7.23 -36.33
N SER A 792 -42.80 6.93 -36.99
CA SER A 792 -42.78 5.94 -38.09
C SER A 792 -42.03 4.66 -37.73
N PHE A 793 -42.59 3.51 -38.10
CA PHE A 793 -41.91 2.22 -38.10
C PHE A 793 -42.02 1.58 -39.49
N THR A 794 -40.90 1.42 -40.16
CA THR A 794 -40.81 0.79 -41.48
C THR A 794 -40.41 -0.67 -41.35
N VAL A 795 -41.28 -1.57 -41.79
CA VAL A 795 -40.96 -2.97 -42.04
C VAL A 795 -40.21 -3.04 -43.37
N ALA A 796 -38.89 -3.20 -43.28
CA ALA A 796 -38.01 -3.31 -44.43
C ALA A 796 -38.27 -4.60 -45.23
N SER A 797 -38.09 -4.54 -46.55
CA SER A 797 -38.17 -5.72 -47.43
C SER A 797 -37.27 -6.87 -46.95
N GLY A 798 -37.81 -8.07 -46.85
CA GLY A 798 -37.10 -9.26 -46.33
C GLY A 798 -37.14 -9.42 -44.81
N THR A 799 -37.83 -8.55 -44.07
CA THR A 799 -38.02 -8.66 -42.62
C THR A 799 -39.48 -8.96 -42.25
N SER A 800 -39.74 -9.22 -40.96
CA SER A 800 -41.07 -9.60 -40.47
C SER A 800 -41.37 -9.05 -39.08
N LEU A 801 -42.59 -8.57 -38.87
CA LEU A 801 -43.14 -8.34 -37.53
C LEU A 801 -44.10 -9.47 -37.19
N TYR A 802 -44.10 -9.91 -35.93
CA TYR A 802 -45.10 -10.83 -35.37
C TYR A 802 -45.94 -10.07 -34.36
N THR A 803 -47.22 -9.85 -34.63
CA THR A 803 -48.11 -8.95 -33.87
C THR A 803 -49.08 -9.71 -32.98
N SER A 804 -49.42 -9.14 -31.83
CA SER A 804 -50.48 -9.64 -30.95
C SER A 804 -51.05 -8.51 -30.07
N GLY A 805 -52.33 -8.61 -29.70
CA GLY A 805 -52.98 -7.59 -28.86
C GLY A 805 -53.23 -6.29 -29.62
N THR A 806 -53.11 -5.15 -28.93
CA THR A 806 -53.40 -3.83 -29.54
C THR A 806 -52.12 -3.14 -29.98
N ILE A 807 -51.97 -2.88 -31.29
CA ILE A 807 -50.89 -2.06 -31.82
C ILE A 807 -51.43 -0.64 -32.04
N THR A 808 -51.04 0.28 -31.16
CA THR A 808 -51.49 1.68 -31.18
C THR A 808 -50.54 2.51 -32.05
N ASN A 809 -50.86 2.63 -33.33
CA ASN A 809 -50.10 3.42 -34.30
C ASN A 809 -50.68 4.83 -34.42
N GLN A 810 -50.00 5.81 -33.82
CA GLN A 810 -50.36 7.24 -33.90
C GLN A 810 -49.68 7.96 -35.08
N GLY A 811 -48.76 7.29 -35.79
CA GLY A 811 -48.02 7.85 -36.91
C GLY A 811 -48.12 6.98 -38.16
N SER A 812 -47.08 6.20 -38.47
CA SER A 812 -46.95 5.50 -39.74
C SER A 812 -46.29 4.12 -39.60
N LEU A 813 -47.01 3.05 -39.96
CA LEU A 813 -46.47 1.69 -40.04
C LEU A 813 -46.31 1.33 -41.53
N ASN A 814 -45.08 1.34 -42.05
CA ASN A 814 -44.81 1.19 -43.48
C ASN A 814 -44.34 -0.23 -43.81
N LEU A 815 -45.12 -1.01 -44.55
CA LEU A 815 -44.70 -2.30 -45.07
C LEU A 815 -44.17 -2.12 -46.49
N THR A 816 -42.84 -2.04 -46.61
CA THR A 816 -42.15 -1.78 -47.88
C THR A 816 -41.85 -3.07 -48.64
N GLY A 817 -42.43 -3.24 -49.83
CA GLY A 817 -41.92 -4.22 -50.80
C GLY A 817 -40.58 -3.75 -51.39
N GLY A 818 -39.66 -4.67 -51.69
CA GLY A 818 -38.36 -4.29 -52.24
C GLY A 818 -37.54 -5.47 -52.77
N ASN A 819 -36.32 -5.19 -53.25
CA ASN A 819 -35.44 -6.18 -53.88
C ASN A 819 -35.05 -7.35 -52.96
N SER A 820 -35.15 -7.17 -51.64
CA SER A 820 -34.89 -8.22 -50.64
C SER A 820 -36.12 -9.06 -50.29
N GLY A 821 -37.25 -8.87 -50.98
CA GLY A 821 -38.48 -9.65 -50.82
C GLY A 821 -39.68 -8.86 -50.29
N TYR A 822 -40.73 -9.59 -49.92
CA TYR A 822 -41.88 -9.03 -49.20
C TYR A 822 -41.47 -8.49 -47.83
N SER A 823 -42.22 -7.53 -47.30
CA SER A 823 -42.24 -7.21 -45.86
C SER A 823 -43.51 -7.77 -45.25
N TYR A 824 -43.38 -8.50 -44.13
CA TYR A 824 -44.49 -9.20 -43.51
C TYR A 824 -44.88 -8.60 -42.16
N VAL A 825 -46.18 -8.50 -41.91
CA VAL A 825 -46.76 -8.50 -40.56
C VAL A 825 -47.53 -9.80 -40.42
N TYR A 826 -47.09 -10.68 -39.54
CA TYR A 826 -47.77 -11.92 -39.18
C TYR A 826 -48.55 -11.71 -37.90
N LEU A 827 -49.82 -12.08 -37.86
CA LEU A 827 -50.55 -12.18 -36.58
C LEU A 827 -50.12 -13.47 -35.87
N GLY A 828 -49.70 -13.34 -34.61
CA GLY A 828 -49.45 -14.47 -33.69
C GLY A 828 -50.59 -14.68 -32.68
N ALA A 829 -51.53 -13.73 -32.62
CA ALA A 829 -52.81 -13.81 -31.95
C ALA A 829 -53.76 -12.79 -32.60
N ASP A 830 -55.01 -12.74 -32.15
CA ASP A 830 -55.95 -11.68 -32.53
C ASP A 830 -55.31 -10.31 -32.25
N THR A 831 -55.36 -9.43 -33.25
CA THR A 831 -54.61 -8.17 -33.27
C THR A 831 -55.52 -7.02 -33.69
N THR A 832 -55.50 -5.94 -32.92
CA THR A 832 -56.18 -4.68 -33.28
C THR A 832 -55.13 -3.64 -33.68
N LEU A 833 -55.26 -3.07 -34.87
CA LEU A 833 -54.54 -1.85 -35.27
C LEU A 833 -55.43 -0.65 -34.91
N SER A 834 -54.93 0.22 -34.04
CA SER A 834 -55.63 1.40 -33.53
C SER A 834 -54.73 2.64 -33.52
N GLY A 835 -55.27 3.79 -33.13
CA GLY A 835 -54.56 5.07 -33.11
C GLY A 835 -54.74 5.84 -34.43
N SER A 836 -54.63 7.17 -34.35
CA SER A 836 -54.93 8.10 -35.44
C SER A 836 -53.93 8.09 -36.61
N GLY A 837 -52.96 7.18 -36.58
CA GLY A 837 -51.98 7.00 -37.64
C GLY A 837 -52.49 6.14 -38.79
N GLN A 838 -51.55 5.73 -39.64
CA GLN A 838 -51.83 4.92 -40.82
C GLN A 838 -50.84 3.76 -41.00
N THR A 839 -51.33 2.63 -41.47
CA THR A 839 -50.54 1.50 -41.96
C THR A 839 -50.49 1.57 -43.48
N ILE A 840 -49.31 1.70 -44.07
CA ILE A 840 -49.12 1.86 -45.52
C ILE A 840 -48.49 0.59 -46.08
N LEU A 841 -49.16 -0.03 -47.04
CA LEU A 841 -48.61 -1.11 -47.87
C LEU A 841 -48.03 -0.52 -49.15
N SER A 842 -46.82 -0.92 -49.54
CA SER A 842 -46.27 -0.56 -50.85
C SER A 842 -45.69 -1.75 -51.60
N SER A 843 -45.72 -1.65 -52.92
CA SER A 843 -45.16 -2.62 -53.86
C SER A 843 -43.92 -2.06 -54.55
N SER A 844 -43.01 -2.97 -54.92
CA SER A 844 -41.80 -2.66 -55.67
C SER A 844 -41.96 -2.99 -57.15
N SER A 845 -41.13 -2.39 -58.00
CA SER A 845 -40.99 -2.78 -59.40
C SER A 845 -40.54 -4.24 -59.60
N SER A 846 -40.05 -4.89 -58.54
CA SER A 846 -39.70 -6.33 -58.50
C SER A 846 -40.87 -7.23 -58.11
N GLY A 847 -42.09 -6.71 -57.99
CA GLY A 847 -43.32 -7.48 -57.67
C GLY A 847 -43.53 -7.81 -56.19
N TYR A 848 -42.48 -7.71 -55.36
CA TYR A 848 -42.61 -7.84 -53.92
C TYR A 848 -43.37 -6.66 -53.31
N SER A 849 -44.24 -6.95 -52.33
CA SER A 849 -45.14 -5.99 -51.70
C SER A 849 -45.15 -6.07 -50.17
N GLY A 850 -45.78 -5.10 -49.52
CA GLY A 850 -46.20 -5.22 -48.11
C GLY A 850 -47.34 -6.23 -47.95
N TYR A 851 -47.25 -7.07 -46.91
CA TYR A 851 -48.18 -8.18 -46.69
C TYR A 851 -48.52 -8.33 -45.19
N ILE A 852 -49.76 -8.04 -44.81
CA ILE A 852 -50.32 -8.39 -43.50
C ILE A 852 -50.96 -9.77 -43.60
N ARG A 853 -50.63 -10.71 -42.71
CA ARG A 853 -51.04 -12.12 -42.74
C ARG A 853 -51.74 -12.51 -41.45
N ASN A 854 -52.99 -12.92 -41.58
CA ASN A 854 -53.86 -13.29 -40.46
C ASN A 854 -53.42 -14.57 -39.74
N ASN A 855 -52.81 -15.54 -40.44
CA ASN A 855 -52.43 -16.86 -39.87
C ASN A 855 -53.56 -17.58 -39.10
N GLY A 856 -54.83 -17.35 -39.46
CA GLY A 856 -56.00 -17.89 -38.76
C GLY A 856 -56.58 -16.98 -37.67
N HIS A 857 -55.94 -15.87 -37.34
CA HIS A 857 -56.37 -14.91 -36.31
C HIS A 857 -57.22 -13.75 -36.86
N MET A 858 -57.92 -13.07 -35.96
CA MET A 858 -58.69 -11.88 -36.27
C MET A 858 -57.79 -10.64 -36.39
N LEU A 859 -57.91 -9.92 -37.50
CA LEU A 859 -57.35 -8.59 -37.68
C LEU A 859 -58.47 -7.56 -37.58
N THR A 860 -58.40 -6.68 -36.59
CA THR A 860 -59.33 -5.55 -36.44
C THR A 860 -58.61 -4.25 -36.79
N ILE A 861 -59.18 -3.48 -37.71
CA ILE A 861 -58.80 -2.09 -37.99
C ILE A 861 -59.79 -1.21 -37.22
N ALA A 862 -59.34 -0.58 -36.15
CA ALA A 862 -60.17 0.24 -35.27
C ALA A 862 -60.63 1.55 -35.95
N ALA A 863 -61.68 2.17 -35.41
CA ALA A 863 -62.35 3.32 -36.01
C ALA A 863 -61.47 4.58 -36.19
N ASP A 864 -60.38 4.69 -35.42
CA ASP A 864 -59.41 5.77 -35.53
C ASP A 864 -58.26 5.47 -36.52
N HIS A 865 -58.13 4.24 -37.02
CA HIS A 865 -57.00 3.81 -37.83
C HIS A 865 -57.28 3.75 -39.33
N ALA A 866 -56.24 3.92 -40.14
CA ALA A 866 -56.28 3.77 -41.60
C ALA A 866 -55.27 2.73 -42.12
N VAL A 867 -55.69 1.83 -43.00
CA VAL A 867 -54.80 0.97 -43.81
C VAL A 867 -54.87 1.45 -45.26
N ARG A 868 -53.73 1.73 -45.89
CA ARG A 868 -53.68 2.35 -47.22
C ARG A 868 -52.63 1.73 -48.15
N GLY A 869 -52.76 1.98 -49.45
CA GLY A 869 -51.71 1.73 -50.46
C GLY A 869 -51.97 0.49 -51.32
N VAL A 870 -50.92 -0.32 -51.54
CA VAL A 870 -50.93 -1.50 -52.43
C VAL A 870 -50.16 -2.67 -51.84
N GLY A 871 -50.68 -3.88 -52.03
CA GLY A 871 -50.16 -5.10 -51.42
C GLY A 871 -51.29 -6.00 -50.95
N TYR A 872 -51.04 -6.73 -49.85
CA TYR A 872 -51.94 -7.78 -49.37
C TYR A 872 -52.38 -7.52 -47.92
N LEU A 873 -53.69 -7.47 -47.71
CA LEU A 873 -54.36 -7.40 -46.41
C LEU A 873 -55.04 -8.75 -46.14
N GLY A 874 -54.35 -9.59 -45.36
CA GLY A 874 -54.71 -10.98 -45.09
C GLY A 874 -54.25 -11.96 -46.18
N ASP A 875 -54.24 -13.25 -45.82
CA ASP A 875 -53.73 -14.37 -46.64
C ASP A 875 -54.75 -15.50 -46.89
N GLY A 876 -56.05 -15.17 -46.79
CA GLY A 876 -57.17 -16.11 -46.95
C GLY A 876 -57.53 -16.88 -45.69
N SER A 877 -56.78 -16.68 -44.60
CA SER A 877 -57.05 -17.23 -43.27
C SER A 877 -57.58 -16.15 -42.33
N GLY A 878 -58.24 -16.54 -41.22
CA GLY A 878 -58.73 -15.62 -40.20
C GLY A 878 -59.79 -14.62 -40.68
N THR A 879 -60.29 -13.78 -39.78
CA THR A 879 -61.31 -12.74 -40.09
C THR A 879 -60.66 -11.36 -40.16
N ILE A 880 -61.11 -10.54 -41.10
CA ILE A 880 -60.75 -9.12 -41.18
C ILE A 880 -61.99 -8.30 -40.77
N VAL A 881 -61.84 -7.43 -39.78
CA VAL A 881 -62.89 -6.50 -39.30
C VAL A 881 -62.41 -5.08 -39.53
N ASN A 882 -63.16 -4.28 -40.27
CA ASN A 882 -62.89 -2.87 -40.48
C ASN A 882 -63.96 -1.99 -39.81
N GLN A 883 -63.49 -1.16 -38.89
CA GLN A 883 -64.24 -0.07 -38.27
C GLN A 883 -63.66 1.30 -38.69
N GLY A 884 -62.42 1.32 -39.19
CA GLY A 884 -61.70 2.51 -39.64
C GLY A 884 -61.75 2.69 -41.17
N LEU A 885 -60.62 3.12 -41.75
CA LEU A 885 -60.47 3.31 -43.20
C LEU A 885 -59.59 2.21 -43.82
N ILE A 886 -60.06 1.58 -44.89
CA ILE A 886 -59.20 0.79 -45.81
C ILE A 886 -59.21 1.46 -47.18
N SER A 887 -58.03 1.77 -47.73
CA SER A 887 -57.85 2.60 -48.91
C SER A 887 -56.93 1.95 -49.94
N ALA A 888 -57.40 1.76 -51.18
CA ALA A 888 -56.54 1.47 -52.31
C ALA A 888 -56.17 2.79 -53.00
N ASP A 889 -54.88 3.17 -52.98
CA ASP A 889 -54.47 4.53 -53.36
C ASP A 889 -54.07 4.66 -54.83
N ALA A 890 -53.19 3.79 -55.33
CA ALA A 890 -52.77 3.74 -56.74
C ALA A 890 -52.21 2.34 -57.07
N GLY A 891 -52.85 1.60 -57.98
CA GLY A 891 -52.61 0.17 -58.19
C GLY A 891 -53.48 -0.75 -57.33
N THR A 892 -53.12 -2.03 -57.18
CA THR A 892 -54.01 -3.05 -56.57
C THR A 892 -53.72 -3.32 -55.07
N LEU A 893 -54.78 -3.22 -54.26
CA LEU A 893 -54.85 -3.75 -52.89
C LEU A 893 -55.68 -5.04 -52.88
N TYR A 894 -55.11 -6.12 -52.36
CA TYR A 894 -55.79 -7.41 -52.22
C TYR A 894 -56.27 -7.60 -50.77
N VAL A 895 -57.53 -8.02 -50.58
CA VAL A 895 -58.11 -8.32 -49.26
C VAL A 895 -58.51 -9.79 -49.21
N GLN A 896 -57.93 -10.55 -48.27
CA GLN A 896 -58.02 -12.02 -48.22
C GLN A 896 -58.14 -12.54 -46.78
N GLY A 897 -59.31 -12.98 -46.39
CA GLY A 897 -59.62 -13.70 -45.15
C GLY A 897 -60.85 -14.59 -45.31
N THR A 898 -61.22 -15.36 -44.29
CA THR A 898 -62.42 -16.21 -44.30
C THR A 898 -63.71 -15.39 -44.30
N GLN A 899 -63.68 -14.18 -43.75
CA GLN A 899 -64.72 -13.16 -43.75
C GLN A 899 -64.07 -11.76 -43.75
N PHE A 900 -64.72 -10.79 -44.38
CA PHE A 900 -64.38 -9.36 -44.32
C PHE A 900 -65.61 -8.56 -43.88
N ASP A 901 -65.64 -8.24 -42.60
CA ASP A 901 -66.69 -7.40 -42.00
C ASP A 901 -66.29 -5.92 -42.11
N ASN A 902 -67.07 -5.14 -42.84
CA ASN A 902 -66.91 -3.68 -42.96
C ASN A 902 -68.17 -2.95 -42.46
N SER A 903 -69.00 -3.58 -41.62
CA SER A 903 -70.29 -3.05 -41.12
C SER A 903 -70.19 -1.70 -40.38
N GLN A 904 -69.01 -1.31 -39.90
CA GLN A 904 -68.76 -0.01 -39.26
C GLN A 904 -67.68 0.81 -39.98
N GLY A 905 -67.14 0.28 -41.08
CA GLY A 905 -65.91 0.75 -41.71
C GLY A 905 -66.11 1.49 -43.03
N ARG A 906 -65.06 2.21 -43.42
CA ARG A 906 -64.98 2.96 -44.68
C ARG A 906 -64.02 2.28 -45.64
N LEU A 907 -64.47 2.07 -46.88
CA LEU A 907 -63.62 1.63 -48.00
C LEU A 907 -63.42 2.80 -48.95
N HIS A 908 -62.20 3.03 -49.40
CA HIS A 908 -61.87 4.04 -50.40
C HIS A 908 -61.03 3.45 -51.53
N ILE A 909 -61.29 3.89 -52.76
CA ILE A 909 -60.59 3.43 -53.96
C ILE A 909 -60.28 4.64 -54.85
N GLY A 910 -59.01 4.99 -54.93
CA GLY A 910 -58.51 6.11 -55.74
C GLY A 910 -58.72 5.90 -57.24
N SER A 911 -58.59 6.99 -58.01
CA SER A 911 -59.04 7.06 -59.41
C SER A 911 -58.28 6.19 -60.41
N ASP A 912 -57.12 5.64 -60.05
CA ASP A 912 -56.38 4.62 -60.82
C ASP A 912 -55.98 3.43 -59.92
N ALA A 913 -56.85 3.11 -58.95
CA ALA A 913 -56.65 2.06 -57.97
C ALA A 913 -57.65 0.91 -58.13
N GLN A 914 -57.28 -0.26 -57.63
CA GLN A 914 -58.15 -1.43 -57.58
C GLN A 914 -58.13 -2.04 -56.18
N MET A 915 -59.29 -2.28 -55.60
CA MET A 915 -59.43 -3.13 -54.42
C MET A 915 -60.00 -4.48 -54.87
N THR A 916 -59.30 -5.58 -54.59
CA THR A 916 -59.75 -6.93 -54.97
C THR A 916 -59.98 -7.75 -53.71
N VAL A 917 -61.25 -8.02 -53.41
CA VAL A 917 -61.71 -8.73 -52.21
C VAL A 917 -62.05 -10.18 -52.57
N TYR A 918 -61.29 -11.11 -52.00
CA TYR A 918 -61.54 -12.54 -52.15
C TYR A 918 -62.47 -13.10 -51.06
N SER A 919 -62.57 -12.39 -49.93
CA SER A 919 -63.46 -12.72 -48.82
C SER A 919 -64.94 -12.48 -49.13
N PRO A 920 -65.85 -13.19 -48.44
CA PRO A 920 -67.20 -12.70 -48.23
C PRO A 920 -67.17 -11.32 -47.56
N LEU A 921 -67.80 -10.32 -48.18
CA LEU A 921 -67.86 -8.92 -47.73
C LEU A 921 -69.22 -8.61 -47.10
N THR A 922 -69.21 -8.04 -45.90
CA THR A 922 -70.42 -7.54 -45.21
C THR A 922 -70.37 -6.03 -45.06
N LEU A 923 -71.42 -5.33 -45.49
CA LEU A 923 -71.70 -3.92 -45.22
C LEU A 923 -72.94 -3.80 -44.32
N ALA A 924 -73.16 -2.62 -43.72
CA ALA A 924 -74.36 -2.23 -42.97
C ALA A 924 -74.63 -0.72 -43.12
N ASP A 925 -75.73 -0.17 -42.60
CA ASP A 925 -76.09 1.26 -42.66
C ASP A 925 -74.90 2.25 -42.43
N PRO A 926 -73.99 2.02 -41.46
CA PRO A 926 -72.87 2.93 -41.18
C PRO A 926 -71.69 2.83 -42.16
N SER A 927 -71.65 1.80 -43.00
CA SER A 927 -70.58 1.58 -43.97
C SER A 927 -70.57 2.68 -45.05
N LEU A 928 -69.37 3.12 -45.44
CA LEU A 928 -69.19 4.02 -46.59
C LEU A 928 -68.18 3.43 -47.58
N LEU A 929 -68.64 3.17 -48.81
CA LEU A 929 -67.80 2.85 -49.96
C LEU A 929 -67.58 4.13 -50.79
N ALA A 930 -66.33 4.53 -50.99
CA ALA A 930 -65.95 5.73 -51.72
C ALA A 930 -65.06 5.43 -52.93
N PHE A 931 -65.34 6.07 -54.06
CA PHE A 931 -64.50 6.02 -55.27
C PHE A 931 -64.13 7.42 -55.72
N ASP A 932 -62.88 7.63 -56.12
CA ASP A 932 -62.47 8.86 -56.79
C ASP A 932 -62.60 8.71 -58.31
N ILE A 933 -63.09 9.77 -58.97
CA ILE A 933 -63.26 9.87 -60.42
C ILE A 933 -62.44 11.07 -60.91
N ALA A 934 -61.49 10.83 -61.82
CA ALA A 934 -60.57 11.84 -62.32
C ALA A 934 -60.60 11.94 -63.85
N ALA A 935 -60.23 13.10 -64.40
CA ALA A 935 -60.08 13.29 -65.84
C ALA A 935 -58.94 12.46 -66.43
N LEU A 936 -59.18 11.87 -67.61
CA LEU A 936 -58.24 11.01 -68.32
C LEU A 936 -57.08 11.84 -68.90
N SER A 937 -55.89 11.73 -68.30
CA SER A 937 -54.72 12.56 -68.63
C SER A 937 -54.08 12.27 -70.00
N LYS A 938 -54.49 11.19 -70.69
CA LYS A 938 -54.06 10.86 -72.07
C LYS A 938 -55.07 9.91 -72.73
N PRO A 939 -55.52 10.13 -73.98
CA PRO A 939 -56.52 9.27 -74.62
C PRO A 939 -56.00 7.85 -74.82
N ALA A 940 -56.66 6.88 -74.19
CA ALA A 940 -56.44 5.45 -74.36
C ALA A 940 -57.46 4.84 -75.34
N SER A 941 -57.07 3.75 -76.00
CA SER A 941 -57.88 2.98 -76.94
C SER A 941 -59.18 2.46 -76.31
N PRO A 942 -60.26 2.23 -77.09
CA PRO A 942 -61.55 1.82 -76.54
C PRO A 942 -61.49 0.39 -75.97
N LEU A 943 -61.43 0.30 -74.63
CA LEU A 943 -61.67 -0.90 -73.85
C LEU A 943 -62.93 -0.71 -73.00
N GLN A 944 -63.74 -1.76 -72.88
CA GLN A 944 -65.09 -1.69 -72.33
C GLN A 944 -65.09 -1.34 -70.83
N GLY A 945 -66.03 -0.47 -70.44
CA GLY A 945 -66.32 -0.16 -69.02
C GLY A 945 -65.80 1.19 -68.50
N LEU A 946 -65.00 1.93 -69.28
CA LEU A 946 -64.63 3.32 -68.98
C LEU A 946 -65.57 4.30 -69.69
N GLN A 947 -66.05 5.33 -68.99
CA GLN A 947 -66.63 6.49 -69.65
C GLN A 947 -65.54 7.28 -70.41
N ALA A 948 -65.89 7.78 -71.59
CA ALA A 948 -65.01 8.60 -72.41
C ALA A 948 -64.53 9.85 -71.64
N GLY A 949 -63.24 9.91 -71.33
CA GLY A 949 -62.60 11.05 -70.68
C GLY A 949 -62.40 10.95 -69.16
N SER A 950 -62.73 9.83 -68.51
CA SER A 950 -62.50 9.59 -67.07
C SER A 950 -61.60 8.37 -66.79
N VAL A 951 -60.77 8.45 -65.75
CA VAL A 951 -60.22 7.29 -65.00
C VAL A 951 -60.99 7.18 -63.69
N HIS A 952 -61.26 5.96 -63.23
CA HIS A 952 -61.91 5.72 -61.95
C HIS A 952 -61.41 4.44 -61.29
N GLY A 953 -61.50 4.39 -59.96
CA GLY A 953 -61.20 3.20 -59.18
C GLY A 953 -62.12 2.01 -59.52
N ARG A 954 -61.73 0.81 -59.07
CA ARG A 954 -62.55 -0.41 -59.21
C ARG A 954 -62.49 -1.31 -57.98
N LEU A 955 -63.65 -1.78 -57.53
CA LEU A 955 -63.81 -2.85 -56.55
C LEU A 955 -64.08 -4.17 -57.30
N ASN A 956 -63.20 -5.15 -57.17
CA ASN A 956 -63.42 -6.51 -57.68
C ASN A 956 -63.79 -7.43 -56.50
N LEU A 957 -64.95 -8.06 -56.57
CA LEU A 957 -65.46 -8.99 -55.55
C LEU A 957 -65.50 -10.40 -56.13
N SER A 958 -64.74 -11.34 -55.56
CA SER A 958 -64.85 -12.76 -55.90
C SER A 958 -65.45 -13.63 -54.80
N GLY A 959 -65.52 -13.11 -53.57
CA GLY A 959 -66.36 -13.66 -52.51
C GLY A 959 -67.82 -13.16 -52.63
N ASN A 960 -68.70 -13.68 -51.77
CA ASN A 960 -70.08 -13.20 -51.70
C ASN A 960 -70.16 -11.80 -51.08
N ALA A 961 -71.15 -10.98 -51.44
CA ALA A 961 -71.28 -9.62 -50.92
C ALA A 961 -72.68 -9.34 -50.36
N VAL A 962 -72.75 -8.74 -49.16
CA VAL A 962 -73.97 -8.12 -48.63
C VAL A 962 -73.83 -6.61 -48.81
N TYR A 963 -74.60 -6.04 -49.74
CA TYR A 963 -74.66 -4.60 -49.96
C TYR A 963 -75.66 -3.95 -49.03
N ASP A 964 -75.23 -2.86 -48.41
CA ASP A 964 -75.97 -2.07 -47.44
C ASP A 964 -75.24 -0.72 -47.25
N GLY A 965 -75.85 0.26 -46.58
CA GLY A 965 -75.21 1.54 -46.27
C GLY A 965 -74.94 2.41 -47.49
N GLN A 966 -73.80 3.10 -47.50
CA GLN A 966 -73.62 4.33 -48.29
C GLN A 966 -72.54 4.23 -49.37
N VAL A 967 -72.77 4.87 -50.53
CA VAL A 967 -71.79 5.03 -51.61
C VAL A 967 -71.55 6.51 -51.95
N LYS A 968 -70.28 6.92 -52.00
CA LYS A 968 -69.86 8.25 -52.43
C LYS A 968 -68.96 8.18 -53.67
N LEU A 969 -69.28 8.97 -54.70
CA LEU A 969 -68.34 9.27 -55.78
C LEU A 969 -67.71 10.65 -55.56
N ASP A 970 -66.38 10.74 -55.62
CA ASP A 970 -65.67 12.02 -55.59
C ASP A 970 -65.34 12.45 -57.02
N PHE A 971 -65.95 13.56 -57.42
CA PHE A 971 -65.84 14.20 -58.72
C PHE A 971 -64.96 15.47 -58.64
N SER A 972 -64.07 15.58 -57.64
CA SER A 972 -63.21 16.77 -57.50
C SER A 972 -62.29 16.98 -58.71
N ASP A 973 -61.79 15.89 -59.31
CA ASP A 973 -60.92 15.93 -60.50
C ASP A 973 -61.65 15.60 -61.81
N TYR A 974 -62.99 15.52 -61.82
CA TYR A 974 -63.80 15.23 -63.01
C TYR A 974 -65.14 15.99 -63.01
N GLN A 975 -65.43 16.74 -64.06
CA GLN A 975 -66.71 17.44 -64.23
C GLN A 975 -67.75 16.51 -64.85
N ALA A 976 -68.47 15.78 -64.00
CA ALA A 976 -69.50 14.86 -64.47
C ALA A 976 -70.73 15.56 -65.07
N GLN A 977 -71.31 14.95 -66.11
CA GLN A 977 -72.50 15.40 -66.83
C GLN A 977 -73.70 14.50 -66.52
N LEU A 978 -74.90 14.97 -66.85
CA LEU A 978 -76.13 14.20 -66.65
C LEU A 978 -76.16 13.01 -67.62
N GLY A 979 -76.33 11.81 -67.09
CA GLY A 979 -76.28 10.55 -67.86
C GLY A 979 -74.90 9.89 -67.89
N ASP A 980 -73.88 10.48 -67.26
CA ASP A 980 -72.58 9.85 -67.06
C ASP A 980 -72.71 8.51 -66.33
N HIS A 981 -72.00 7.48 -66.77
CA HIS A 981 -72.16 6.09 -66.33
C HIS A 981 -70.81 5.43 -66.01
N PHE A 982 -70.65 4.97 -64.77
CA PHE A 982 -69.42 4.36 -64.26
C PHE A 982 -69.66 2.93 -63.76
N THR A 983 -68.93 1.95 -64.28
CA THR A 983 -68.93 0.57 -63.76
C THR A 983 -67.80 0.43 -62.74
N LEU A 984 -68.16 0.46 -61.46
CA LEU A 984 -67.21 0.61 -60.35
C LEU A 984 -67.00 -0.66 -59.53
N ILE A 985 -68.02 -1.53 -59.46
CA ILE A 985 -67.93 -2.82 -58.77
C ILE A 985 -68.09 -3.92 -59.81
N ASN A 986 -67.13 -4.85 -59.87
CA ASN A 986 -67.24 -6.11 -60.61
C ASN A 986 -67.44 -7.24 -59.60
N THR A 987 -68.39 -8.14 -59.85
CA THR A 987 -68.67 -9.29 -58.97
C THR A 987 -68.69 -10.61 -59.73
N SER A 988 -67.89 -11.58 -59.26
CA SER A 988 -67.98 -12.99 -59.67
C SER A 988 -68.56 -13.90 -58.57
N GLY A 989 -68.79 -13.37 -57.37
CA GLY A 989 -69.53 -14.04 -56.30
C GLY A 989 -71.03 -13.71 -56.34
N SER A 990 -71.83 -14.34 -55.47
CA SER A 990 -73.24 -13.96 -55.30
C SER A 990 -73.36 -12.75 -54.37
N PHE A 991 -74.31 -11.87 -54.65
CA PHE A 991 -74.60 -10.73 -53.78
C PHE A 991 -76.08 -10.67 -53.36
N SER A 992 -76.34 -9.97 -52.25
CA SER A 992 -77.66 -9.70 -51.71
C SER A 992 -77.73 -8.31 -51.08
N GLY A 993 -78.93 -7.77 -50.90
CA GLY A 993 -79.13 -6.42 -50.40
C GLY A 993 -78.91 -5.35 -51.49
N GLY A 994 -78.73 -4.12 -51.05
CA GLY A 994 -78.47 -2.95 -51.89
C GLY A 994 -78.12 -1.75 -51.00
N PHE A 995 -77.36 -0.80 -51.53
CA PHE A 995 -76.99 0.43 -50.83
C PHE A 995 -78.22 1.31 -50.54
N ASP A 996 -78.33 1.82 -49.31
CA ASP A 996 -79.37 2.76 -48.86
C ASP A 996 -79.34 4.07 -49.64
N SER A 997 -78.14 4.53 -49.99
CA SER A 997 -77.93 5.80 -50.68
C SER A 997 -76.64 5.84 -51.48
N ALA A 998 -76.71 6.50 -52.64
CA ALA A 998 -75.54 6.83 -53.45
C ALA A 998 -75.60 8.29 -53.91
N TRP A 999 -74.49 9.01 -53.76
CA TRP A 999 -74.36 10.39 -54.21
C TRP A 999 -72.94 10.69 -54.68
N GLY A 1000 -72.76 11.74 -55.46
CA GLY A 1000 -71.47 12.28 -55.82
C GLY A 1000 -71.29 13.71 -55.31
N VAL A 1001 -70.05 14.11 -55.08
CA VAL A 1001 -69.67 15.50 -54.78
C VAL A 1001 -68.39 15.86 -55.50
N GLY A 1002 -68.28 17.08 -56.00
CA GLY A 1002 -67.07 17.55 -56.66
C GLY A 1002 -67.26 18.93 -57.26
N ASN A 1003 -66.20 19.72 -57.36
CA ASN A 1003 -66.20 21.02 -58.05
C ASN A 1003 -67.33 22.02 -57.62
N GLY A 1004 -67.80 21.95 -56.37
CA GLY A 1004 -68.90 22.80 -55.89
C GLY A 1004 -70.30 22.35 -56.34
N LEU A 1005 -70.43 21.13 -56.88
CA LEU A 1005 -71.68 20.50 -57.30
C LEU A 1005 -71.96 19.23 -56.47
N ASN A 1006 -73.25 18.97 -56.26
CA ASN A 1006 -73.80 17.74 -55.70
C ASN A 1006 -74.47 16.94 -56.83
N TYR A 1007 -74.16 15.66 -56.90
CA TYR A 1007 -74.62 14.74 -57.94
C TYR A 1007 -75.53 13.67 -57.33
N GLY A 1008 -76.76 13.58 -57.83
CA GLY A 1008 -77.63 12.43 -57.53
C GLY A 1008 -77.23 11.25 -58.40
N LEU A 1009 -77.15 10.06 -57.82
CA LEU A 1009 -76.77 8.84 -58.51
C LEU A 1009 -77.92 7.83 -58.53
N THR A 1010 -78.10 7.16 -59.66
CA THR A 1010 -78.95 5.97 -59.78
C THR A 1010 -78.04 4.75 -59.88
N ILE A 1011 -78.27 3.77 -58.99
CA ILE A 1011 -77.50 2.52 -58.91
C ILE A 1011 -78.17 1.48 -59.79
N GLN A 1012 -77.40 0.79 -60.62
CA GLN A 1012 -77.84 -0.36 -61.40
C GLN A 1012 -77.05 -1.61 -60.98
N TYR A 1013 -77.76 -2.62 -60.49
CA TYR A 1013 -77.22 -3.92 -60.15
C TYR A 1013 -77.35 -4.86 -61.36
N GLY A 1014 -76.23 -5.14 -62.03
CA GLY A 1014 -76.13 -6.15 -63.06
C GLY A 1014 -75.86 -7.55 -62.49
N ALA A 1015 -75.82 -8.56 -63.36
CA ALA A 1015 -75.53 -9.93 -62.93
C ALA A 1015 -74.05 -10.14 -62.49
N HIS A 1016 -73.14 -9.29 -62.98
CA HIS A 1016 -71.70 -9.39 -62.77
C HIS A 1016 -71.04 -8.04 -62.42
N ASP A 1017 -71.82 -6.98 -62.27
CA ASP A 1017 -71.34 -5.64 -61.98
C ASP A 1017 -72.36 -4.79 -61.21
N VAL A 1018 -71.88 -3.70 -60.61
CA VAL A 1018 -72.71 -2.58 -60.13
C VAL A 1018 -72.19 -1.30 -60.76
N SER A 1019 -73.09 -0.59 -61.42
CA SER A 1019 -72.80 0.69 -62.08
C SER A 1019 -73.64 1.83 -61.52
N PHE A 1020 -73.12 3.04 -61.69
CA PHE A 1020 -73.69 4.27 -61.14
C PHE A 1020 -73.87 5.26 -62.28
N THR A 1021 -75.09 5.78 -62.43
CA THR A 1021 -75.43 6.80 -63.44
C THR A 1021 -75.74 8.13 -62.77
N VAL A 1022 -75.17 9.23 -63.25
CA VAL A 1022 -75.49 10.59 -62.78
C VAL A 1022 -76.90 10.96 -63.23
N SER A 1023 -77.84 10.98 -62.29
CA SER A 1023 -79.28 11.19 -62.54
C SER A 1023 -79.77 12.58 -62.19
N SER A 1024 -78.97 13.38 -61.48
CA SER A 1024 -79.19 14.82 -61.31
C SER A 1024 -77.89 15.54 -60.96
N ILE A 1025 -77.82 16.83 -61.31
CA ILE A 1025 -76.73 17.74 -60.92
C ILE A 1025 -77.36 18.96 -60.27
N SER A 1026 -76.84 19.36 -59.12
CA SER A 1026 -77.30 20.52 -58.36
C SER A 1026 -76.11 21.31 -57.81
N ALA A 1027 -76.25 22.63 -57.65
CA ALA A 1027 -75.24 23.42 -56.98
C ALA A 1027 -75.17 23.04 -55.50
N VAL A 1028 -73.96 23.00 -54.91
CA VAL A 1028 -73.83 22.95 -53.45
C VAL A 1028 -74.48 24.21 -52.87
N PRO A 1029 -75.43 24.09 -51.92
CA PRO A 1029 -76.06 25.27 -51.32
C PRO A 1029 -75.02 26.18 -50.67
N GLU A 1030 -75.08 27.48 -50.95
CA GLU A 1030 -74.15 28.45 -50.36
C GLU A 1030 -74.21 28.39 -48.83
N PRO A 1031 -73.06 28.30 -48.12
CA PRO A 1031 -73.05 28.30 -46.67
C PRO A 1031 -73.65 29.60 -46.12
N SER A 1032 -74.58 29.48 -45.17
CA SER A 1032 -75.09 30.61 -44.36
C SER A 1032 -73.96 31.40 -43.66
N SER A 1033 -72.76 30.82 -43.58
CA SER A 1033 -71.50 31.45 -43.21
C SER A 1033 -71.18 32.75 -43.98
N TRP A 1034 -71.51 32.87 -45.26
CA TRP A 1034 -71.28 34.12 -46.02
C TRP A 1034 -72.26 35.21 -45.61
N ALA A 1035 -73.54 34.86 -45.38
CA ALA A 1035 -74.52 35.77 -44.80
C ALA A 1035 -74.12 36.19 -43.37
N LEU A 1036 -73.55 35.28 -42.56
CA LEU A 1036 -73.02 35.58 -41.23
C LEU A 1036 -71.73 36.40 -41.25
N LEU A 1037 -70.82 36.19 -42.21
CA LEU A 1037 -69.62 37.00 -42.39
C LEU A 1037 -69.98 38.42 -42.85
N LEU A 1038 -70.92 38.56 -43.79
CA LEU A 1038 -71.44 39.85 -44.24
C LEU A 1038 -72.26 40.55 -43.16
N ALA A 1039 -73.03 39.80 -42.34
CA ALA A 1039 -73.69 40.34 -41.16
C ALA A 1039 -72.68 40.77 -40.08
N GLY A 1040 -71.59 40.02 -39.87
CA GLY A 1040 -70.52 40.35 -38.93
C GLY A 1040 -69.69 41.57 -39.37
N LEU A 1041 -69.32 41.65 -40.65
CA LEU A 1041 -68.71 42.83 -41.25
C LEU A 1041 -69.67 44.03 -41.25
N GLY A 1042 -70.97 43.81 -41.47
CA GLY A 1042 -72.02 44.81 -41.30
C GLY A 1042 -72.15 45.30 -39.86
N LEU A 1043 -72.02 44.41 -38.86
CA LEU A 1043 -72.02 44.75 -37.44
C LEU A 1043 -70.77 45.56 -37.07
N LEU A 1044 -69.60 45.17 -37.58
CA LEU A 1044 -68.34 45.90 -37.39
C LEU A 1044 -68.39 47.29 -38.07
N ALA A 1045 -68.98 47.40 -39.26
CA ALA A 1045 -69.23 48.69 -39.91
C ALA A 1045 -70.23 49.56 -39.13
N TYR A 1046 -71.27 48.95 -38.52
CA TYR A 1046 -72.24 49.65 -37.68
C TYR A 1046 -71.63 50.15 -36.35
N VAL A 1047 -70.77 49.34 -35.71
CA VAL A 1047 -70.06 49.71 -34.48
C VAL A 1047 -68.96 50.74 -34.76
N GLY A 1048 -68.21 50.60 -35.85
CA GLY A 1048 -67.20 51.56 -36.29
C GLY A 1048 -67.76 52.95 -36.58
N ARG A 1049 -69.02 53.04 -37.03
CA ARG A 1049 -69.69 54.32 -37.34
C ARG A 1049 -70.10 55.15 -36.12
N ARG A 1050 -69.93 54.65 -34.88
CA ARG A 1050 -70.33 55.34 -33.63
C ARG A 1050 -69.19 55.96 -32.81
N ARG A 1051 -67.99 56.13 -33.38
CA ARG A 1051 -66.89 56.89 -32.74
C ARG A 1051 -66.22 57.87 -33.70
N LEU A 1052 -66.75 59.10 -33.76
CA LEU A 1052 -66.04 60.41 -33.65
C LEU A 1052 -67.03 61.57 -33.91
N PRO A 1053 -66.75 62.82 -33.48
CA PRO A 1053 -67.78 63.81 -33.11
C PRO A 1053 -67.92 65.02 -34.05
N THR A 1054 -69.02 65.76 -33.90
CA THR A 1054 -69.15 67.21 -34.18
C THR A 1054 -70.34 67.77 -33.38
N ARG A 1055 -70.10 68.68 -32.42
CA ARG A 1055 -70.19 70.15 -32.54
C ARG A 1055 -71.62 70.73 -32.67
N ALA A 1056 -72.24 70.94 -31.52
CA ALA A 1056 -72.76 72.25 -31.10
C ALA A 1056 -72.47 72.38 -29.59
#